data_AF-A0AAW4BPG1-F1
#
_entry.id   AF-A0AAW4BPG1-F1
#
_cell.length_a   1.000
_cell.length_b   1.000
_cell.length_c   1.000
_cell.angle_alpha   90.00
_cell.angle_beta   90.00
_cell.angle_gamma   90.00
#
_symmetry.space_group_name_H-M   'P 1'
#
loop_
_entity.id
_entity.type
_entity.pdbx_description
1 polymer ?
#
loop_
_entity_poly.entity_id
_entity_poly.type
_entity_poly.pdbx_seq_one_letter_code
_entity_poly.pdbx_strand_id
1 'polypeptide(L)'
;MSLAFIDFLTYVLFGLKILAIVLATLMFLLGLDDLFIDLCYWGRKLIRRFRIYDKYEKADEKRLYEVPEKPLAIMVPAWNEVGVVGEMARLAASTIDYENYQIFVGTYPNDPQTQADVDAVCLHYPNVHKVVCARPGPTSKADCLNNIIDALLRFQQDAGIQFAGFILHDAEDVISPMELRLFNYLLPNKDMIQIPVYPYAPEWKGFTAGHYVDEFAENHGKDVIVREALTGQVPSAGVGTCFSRRAISALLEDGDGIAFDVQSLTEDYDIGFRLKQKGMKCIFARYSITDPALTLKQEWRPGMSREFSQVICVREHFPRDWQHAIRQKSRWIVGIVFQGTSNLGWSRKGALNYFLWRDRRGLFAYLLSFLVNLLLLVLLAMWLVTVIAPESWRFMSILSDSWLLTTLLWLNGLMLFNRLFQRAWFVTRFYGIGEGLLSAPRMMWSNFVNFFANLRALRQVMEMGDSRRVAWDKTTHEFPAIAAPARTPLGQRLVAKGLISDEQLQQAITSPVRRRLGRELLLRGWLNSEQLVATLAEQMDLPWAPLNPFKLDPQLIAKLPRKLATHYGVLPVAEDGDTLVLASESPVSQVSLGVISRHLKRPVSARLAPQGRVTLGLRYHYPSPWQKPETREMLAILERHQDDEVLLEQVSHHQVMLGALLQVRGMVPVTLFNQALIDFDPEHQSLGEHLIARGIITEQVLQQALIEQASEQQAAFDLTREVA
;
A
#
# COMPACT_ATOMS: atom_id res chain seq x y z
N MET A 1 -29.85 -29.58 52.67
CA MET A 1 -29.82 -28.11 52.50
C MET A 1 -30.64 -27.48 53.62
N SER A 2 -30.16 -26.42 54.28
CA SER A 2 -30.98 -25.70 55.26
C SER A 2 -32.11 -24.94 54.54
N LEU A 3 -33.25 -24.73 55.21
CA LEU A 3 -34.36 -23.92 54.66
C LEU A 3 -33.90 -22.51 54.26
N ALA A 4 -33.02 -21.90 55.06
CA ALA A 4 -32.42 -20.60 54.75
C ALA A 4 -31.60 -20.59 53.45
N PHE A 5 -30.91 -21.69 53.12
CA PHE A 5 -30.17 -21.82 51.86
C PHE A 5 -31.12 -21.94 50.66
N ILE A 6 -32.25 -22.64 50.82
CA ILE A 6 -33.29 -22.77 49.79
C ILE A 6 -33.97 -21.43 49.53
N ASP A 7 -34.29 -20.66 50.58
CA ASP A 7 -34.86 -19.32 50.45
C ASP A 7 -33.89 -18.37 49.75
N PHE A 8 -32.62 -18.35 50.18
CA PHE A 8 -31.58 -17.56 49.53
C PHE A 8 -31.44 -17.89 48.04
N LEU A 9 -31.38 -19.18 47.71
CA LEU A 9 -31.29 -19.64 46.33
C LEU A 9 -32.52 -19.26 45.51
N THR A 10 -33.71 -19.29 46.10
CA THR A 10 -34.97 -18.87 45.45
C THR A 10 -34.95 -17.38 45.14
N TYR A 11 -34.48 -16.53 46.07
CA TYR A 11 -34.28 -15.10 45.81
C TYR A 11 -33.26 -14.83 44.70
N VAL A 12 -32.14 -15.57 44.67
CA VAL A 12 -31.14 -15.48 43.61
C VAL A 12 -31.73 -15.87 42.25
N LEU A 13 -32.49 -16.97 42.17
CA LEU A 13 -33.14 -17.43 40.94
C LEU A 13 -34.21 -16.43 40.45
N PHE A 14 -34.97 -15.82 41.37
CA PHE A 14 -35.92 -14.77 41.03
C PHE A 14 -35.22 -13.50 40.52
N GLY A 15 -34.13 -13.08 41.16
CA GLY A 15 -33.28 -11.99 40.67
C GLY A 15 -32.70 -12.27 39.28
N LEU A 16 -32.24 -13.50 39.05
CA LEU A 16 -31.72 -13.94 37.75
C LEU A 16 -32.81 -13.90 36.66
N LYS A 17 -34.06 -14.23 37.00
CA LYS A 17 -35.21 -14.10 36.09
C LYS A 17 -35.42 -12.66 35.64
N ILE A 18 -35.45 -11.71 36.58
CA ILE A 18 -35.64 -10.29 36.27
C ILE A 18 -34.47 -9.79 35.41
N LEU A 19 -33.24 -10.14 35.81
CA LEU A 19 -32.04 -9.80 35.04
C LEU A 19 -32.14 -10.35 33.60
N ALA A 20 -32.54 -11.61 33.43
CA ALA A 20 -32.70 -12.23 32.12
C ALA A 20 -33.75 -11.50 31.25
N ILE A 21 -34.88 -11.07 31.82
CA ILE A 21 -35.89 -10.29 31.09
C ILE A 21 -35.34 -8.94 30.64
N VAL A 22 -34.62 -8.23 31.53
CA VAL A 22 -34.00 -6.94 31.20
C VAL A 22 -32.96 -7.11 30.10
N LEU A 23 -32.03 -8.06 30.25
CA LEU A 23 -30.99 -8.34 29.27
C LEU A 23 -31.58 -8.76 27.92
N ALA A 24 -32.60 -9.63 27.91
CA ALA A 24 -33.28 -10.07 26.69
C ALA A 24 -34.01 -8.93 25.98
N THR A 25 -34.62 -8.01 26.73
CA THR A 25 -35.29 -6.82 26.17
C THR A 25 -34.28 -5.88 25.52
N LEU A 26 -33.18 -5.56 26.23
CA LEU A 26 -32.11 -4.71 25.71
C LEU A 26 -31.45 -5.34 24.47
N MET A 27 -31.20 -6.64 24.50
CA MET A 27 -30.60 -7.37 23.38
C MET A 27 -31.51 -7.36 22.15
N PHE A 28 -32.82 -7.52 22.34
CA PHE A 28 -33.78 -7.45 21.25
C PHE A 28 -33.78 -6.07 20.60
N LEU A 29 -33.80 -5.00 21.41
CA LEU A 29 -33.74 -3.62 20.90
C LEU A 29 -32.46 -3.34 20.11
N LEU A 30 -31.30 -3.84 20.57
CA LEU A 30 -30.05 -3.70 19.84
C LEU A 30 -30.02 -4.55 18.56
N GLY A 31 -30.66 -5.72 18.57
CA GLY A 31 -30.76 -6.62 17.42
C GLY A 31 -31.62 -6.07 16.28
N LEU A 32 -32.65 -5.25 16.58
CA LEU A 32 -33.44 -4.55 15.57
C LEU A 32 -32.58 -3.61 14.70
N ASP A 33 -31.56 -3.01 15.30
CA ASP A 33 -30.62 -2.13 14.60
C ASP A 33 -29.76 -2.89 13.59
N ASP A 34 -29.22 -4.04 13.99
CA ASP A 34 -28.43 -4.89 13.09
C ASP A 34 -29.30 -5.44 11.96
N LEU A 35 -30.54 -5.83 12.27
CA LEU A 35 -31.52 -6.24 11.27
C LEU A 35 -31.82 -5.11 10.27
N PHE A 36 -31.93 -3.87 10.73
CA PHE A 36 -32.13 -2.72 9.83
C PHE A 36 -30.98 -2.59 8.81
N ILE A 37 -29.72 -2.70 9.26
CA ILE A 37 -28.55 -2.67 8.35
C ILE A 37 -28.60 -3.83 7.36
N ASP A 38 -28.95 -5.04 7.80
CA ASP A 38 -29.09 -6.20 6.94
C ASP A 38 -30.15 -5.98 5.85
N LEU A 39 -31.33 -5.51 6.25
CA LEU A 39 -32.43 -5.23 5.33
C LEU A 39 -32.05 -4.13 4.31
N CYS A 40 -31.36 -3.08 4.75
CA CYS A 40 -30.84 -2.04 3.86
C CYS A 40 -29.85 -2.61 2.83
N TYR A 41 -28.92 -3.46 3.26
CA TYR A 41 -27.93 -4.07 2.38
C TYR A 41 -28.60 -4.96 1.33
N TRP A 42 -29.42 -5.93 1.76
CA TRP A 42 -30.06 -6.90 0.88
C TRP A 42 -31.09 -6.23 -0.04
N GLY A 43 -31.86 -5.28 0.49
CA GLY A 43 -32.77 -4.45 -0.30
C GLY A 43 -32.03 -3.67 -1.39
N ARG A 44 -30.90 -3.03 -1.06
CA ARG A 44 -30.07 -2.34 -2.06
C ARG A 44 -29.50 -3.30 -3.10
N LYS A 45 -29.02 -4.47 -2.69
CA LYS A 45 -28.49 -5.48 -3.61
C LYS A 45 -29.56 -5.95 -4.60
N LEU A 46 -30.78 -6.18 -4.11
CA LEU A 46 -31.94 -6.54 -4.92
C LEU A 46 -32.31 -5.42 -5.91
N ILE A 47 -32.41 -4.18 -5.43
CA ILE A 47 -32.72 -3.01 -6.26
C ILE A 47 -31.66 -2.82 -7.36
N ARG A 48 -30.37 -2.93 -7.01
CA ARG A 48 -29.28 -2.76 -7.98
C ARG A 48 -29.26 -3.87 -9.03
N ARG A 49 -29.56 -5.11 -8.64
CA ARG A 49 -29.68 -6.23 -9.57
C ARG A 49 -30.70 -5.92 -10.67
N PHE A 50 -31.92 -5.52 -10.29
CA PHE A 50 -33.01 -5.32 -11.25
C PHE A 50 -33.04 -3.94 -11.94
N ARG A 51 -32.40 -2.90 -11.37
CA ARG A 51 -32.48 -1.54 -11.93
C ARG A 51 -31.19 -1.04 -12.57
N ILE A 52 -30.03 -1.49 -12.09
CA ILE A 52 -28.73 -0.99 -12.53
C ILE A 52 -28.02 -2.02 -13.39
N TYR A 53 -27.82 -3.24 -12.88
CA TYR A 53 -27.05 -4.25 -13.61
C TYR A 53 -27.80 -4.87 -14.79
N ASP A 54 -29.12 -4.67 -14.87
CA ASP A 54 -29.90 -4.95 -16.09
C ASP A 54 -29.68 -3.88 -17.18
N LYS A 55 -29.16 -2.69 -16.83
CA LYS A 55 -29.00 -1.55 -17.74
C LYS A 55 -27.55 -1.14 -18.03
N TYR A 56 -26.63 -1.45 -17.12
CA TYR A 56 -25.23 -1.06 -17.18
C TYR A 56 -24.34 -2.25 -16.89
N GLU A 57 -23.34 -2.47 -17.72
CA GLU A 57 -22.30 -3.46 -17.48
C GLU A 57 -21.54 -3.15 -16.17
N LYS A 58 -21.15 -4.23 -15.48
CA LYS A 58 -20.30 -4.11 -14.30
C LYS A 58 -18.99 -3.43 -14.68
N ALA A 59 -18.46 -2.63 -13.77
CA ALA A 59 -17.18 -1.98 -13.99
C ALA A 59 -16.08 -3.06 -14.10
N ASP A 60 -15.34 -3.02 -15.20
CA ASP A 60 -14.27 -3.97 -15.57
C ASP A 60 -12.90 -3.34 -15.30
N GLU A 61 -11.88 -4.13 -14.99
CA GLU A 61 -10.50 -3.67 -14.80
C GLU A 61 -9.98 -2.80 -15.96
N LYS A 62 -10.43 -3.06 -17.19
CA LYS A 62 -10.07 -2.27 -18.39
C LYS A 62 -10.35 -0.78 -18.25
N ARG A 63 -11.41 -0.41 -17.53
CA ARG A 63 -11.76 1.01 -17.30
C ARG A 63 -10.69 1.74 -16.50
N LEU A 64 -9.96 1.02 -15.66
CA LEU A 64 -8.90 1.61 -14.84
C LEU A 64 -7.67 2.01 -15.69
N TYR A 65 -7.58 1.49 -16.93
CA TYR A 65 -6.53 1.85 -17.89
C TYR A 65 -6.94 2.99 -18.84
N GLU A 66 -8.21 3.39 -18.87
CA GLU A 66 -8.68 4.47 -19.76
C GLU A 66 -8.14 5.85 -19.36
N VAL A 67 -7.80 6.03 -18.09
CA VAL A 67 -7.33 7.31 -17.54
C VAL A 67 -5.80 7.30 -17.48
N PRO A 68 -5.11 8.32 -18.05
CA PRO A 68 -3.65 8.40 -17.99
C PRO A 68 -3.17 8.50 -16.54
N GLU A 69 -1.98 7.96 -16.28
CA GLU A 69 -1.41 7.92 -14.92
C GLU A 69 -1.04 9.32 -14.41
N LYS A 70 -1.69 9.72 -13.33
CA LYS A 70 -1.36 10.95 -12.58
C LYS A 70 -0.30 10.66 -11.52
N PRO A 71 0.51 11.66 -11.15
CA PRO A 71 1.47 11.50 -10.06
C PRO A 71 0.73 11.24 -8.74
N LEU A 72 1.04 10.13 -8.08
CA LEU A 72 0.50 9.74 -6.77
C LEU A 72 1.60 9.66 -5.73
N ALA A 73 1.30 10.04 -4.48
CA ALA A 73 2.23 9.94 -3.37
C ALA A 73 1.70 8.97 -2.32
N ILE A 74 2.52 8.01 -1.90
CA ILE A 74 2.23 7.08 -0.81
C ILE A 74 2.98 7.57 0.44
N MET A 75 2.28 7.66 1.56
CA MET A 75 2.78 8.09 2.85
C MET A 75 2.83 6.88 3.77
N VAL A 76 4.02 6.56 4.29
CA VAL A 76 4.26 5.40 5.16
C VAL A 76 4.94 5.88 6.45
N PRO A 77 4.23 5.95 7.58
CA PRO A 77 4.83 6.30 8.86
C PRO A 77 5.50 5.07 9.49
N ALA A 78 6.79 5.14 9.78
CA ALA A 78 7.56 4.02 10.31
C ALA A 78 8.19 4.31 11.70
N TRP A 79 8.00 3.39 12.66
CA TRP A 79 8.64 3.44 13.98
C TRP A 79 8.95 2.05 14.51
N ASN A 80 10.23 1.76 14.71
CA ASN A 80 10.76 0.48 15.15
C ASN A 80 10.35 -0.68 14.21
N GLU A 81 10.60 -0.50 12.92
CA GLU A 81 10.10 -1.33 11.81
C GLU A 81 11.25 -1.87 10.93
N VAL A 82 12.38 -2.13 11.56
CA VAL A 82 13.59 -2.65 10.90
C VAL A 82 13.27 -3.90 10.08
N GLY A 83 13.54 -3.86 8.78
CA GLY A 83 13.32 -4.97 7.84
C GLY A 83 11.90 -5.04 7.26
N VAL A 84 10.94 -4.28 7.80
CA VAL A 84 9.56 -4.24 7.30
C VAL A 84 9.44 -3.29 6.11
N VAL A 85 10.02 -2.09 6.24
CA VAL A 85 9.91 -1.07 5.19
C VAL A 85 10.60 -1.54 3.90
N GLY A 86 11.73 -2.23 4.01
CA GLY A 86 12.40 -2.81 2.84
C GLY A 86 11.58 -3.88 2.13
N GLU A 87 10.89 -4.73 2.87
CA GLU A 87 9.99 -5.73 2.31
C GLU A 87 8.81 -5.09 1.60
N MET A 88 8.20 -4.08 2.22
CA MET A 88 7.07 -3.31 1.69
C MET A 88 7.44 -2.63 0.38
N ALA A 89 8.56 -1.90 0.35
CA ALA A 89 9.02 -1.23 -0.86
C ALA A 89 9.32 -2.21 -1.99
N ARG A 90 9.95 -3.36 -1.68
CA ARG A 90 10.19 -4.43 -2.66
C ARG A 90 8.90 -5.04 -3.18
N LEU A 91 7.95 -5.32 -2.30
CA LEU A 91 6.66 -5.90 -2.67
C LEU A 91 5.88 -4.90 -3.53
N ALA A 92 5.74 -3.66 -3.07
CA ALA A 92 5.12 -2.57 -3.82
C ALA A 92 5.74 -2.41 -5.21
N ALA A 93 7.07 -2.45 -5.31
CA ALA A 93 7.76 -2.31 -6.60
C ALA A 93 7.50 -3.48 -7.56
N SER A 94 7.34 -4.70 -7.06
CA SER A 94 7.12 -5.88 -7.90
C SER A 94 5.65 -6.14 -8.22
N THR A 95 4.73 -5.71 -7.36
CA THR A 95 3.30 -6.03 -7.47
C THR A 95 2.45 -4.91 -8.04
N ILE A 96 2.76 -3.64 -7.77
CA ILE A 96 1.93 -2.51 -8.20
C ILE A 96 2.01 -2.36 -9.73
N ASP A 97 0.84 -2.27 -10.37
CA ASP A 97 0.73 -1.98 -11.80
C ASP A 97 0.44 -0.49 -12.02
N TYR A 98 1.45 0.32 -11.72
CA TYR A 98 1.45 1.77 -11.85
C TYR A 98 2.90 2.27 -11.83
N GLU A 99 3.24 3.28 -12.62
CA GLU A 99 4.62 3.78 -12.72
C GLU A 99 4.74 5.19 -12.12
N ASN A 100 3.69 6.01 -12.21
CA ASN A 100 3.74 7.40 -11.78
C ASN A 100 3.48 7.61 -10.27
N TYR A 101 4.27 6.96 -9.41
CA TYR A 101 4.12 7.08 -7.96
C TYR A 101 5.45 7.33 -7.22
N GLN A 102 5.36 7.93 -6.04
CA GLN A 102 6.46 8.17 -5.11
C GLN A 102 6.06 7.70 -3.72
N ILE A 103 6.97 7.05 -2.98
CA ILE A 103 6.75 6.61 -1.59
C ILE A 103 7.57 7.51 -0.66
N PHE A 104 6.93 8.07 0.36
CA PHE A 104 7.58 8.86 1.40
C PHE A 104 7.48 8.11 2.72
N VAL A 105 8.62 7.71 3.27
CA VAL A 105 8.71 6.96 4.52
C VAL A 105 9.13 7.89 5.65
N GLY A 106 8.25 8.12 6.61
CA GLY A 106 8.55 8.89 7.81
C GLY A 106 9.28 8.05 8.83
N THR A 107 10.44 8.52 9.29
CA THR A 107 11.32 7.88 10.26
C THR A 107 11.62 8.85 11.40
N TYR A 108 12.06 8.34 12.54
CA TYR A 108 12.32 9.17 13.72
C TYR A 108 13.81 9.30 14.04
N PRO A 109 14.29 10.48 14.50
CA PRO A 109 15.71 10.73 14.78
C PRO A 109 16.39 9.74 15.73
N ASN A 110 15.65 9.23 16.72
CA ASN A 110 16.13 8.30 17.74
C ASN A 110 15.92 6.81 17.38
N ASP A 111 15.51 6.51 16.15
CA ASP A 111 15.45 5.16 15.59
C ASP A 111 16.46 5.03 14.43
N PRO A 112 17.76 4.89 14.74
CA PRO A 112 18.80 4.82 13.72
C PRO A 112 18.73 3.52 12.90
N GLN A 113 18.14 2.46 13.44
CA GLN A 113 18.05 1.16 12.76
C GLN A 113 17.03 1.22 11.63
N THR A 114 15.82 1.72 11.88
CA THR A 114 14.81 1.89 10.83
C THR A 114 15.29 2.91 9.80
N GLN A 115 15.97 3.99 10.21
CA GLN A 115 16.55 4.95 9.26
C GLN A 115 17.58 4.29 8.32
N ALA A 116 18.47 3.46 8.84
CA ALA A 116 19.46 2.74 8.03
C ALA A 116 18.80 1.74 7.06
N ASP A 117 17.72 1.08 7.49
CA ASP A 117 16.92 0.20 6.62
C ASP A 117 16.31 1.00 5.46
N VAL A 118 15.65 2.13 5.75
CA VAL A 118 15.08 3.01 4.72
C VAL A 118 16.16 3.58 3.79
N ASP A 119 17.33 3.94 4.32
CA ASP A 119 18.47 4.36 3.50
C ASP A 119 18.90 3.26 2.51
N ALA A 120 18.93 2.01 2.96
CA ALA A 120 19.22 0.87 2.08
C ALA A 120 18.16 0.69 0.99
N VAL A 121 16.88 0.94 1.30
CA VAL A 121 15.78 0.91 0.33
C VAL A 121 15.91 2.01 -0.71
N CYS A 122 16.16 3.25 -0.29
CA CYS A 122 16.33 4.40 -1.18
C CYS A 122 17.45 4.19 -2.22
N LEU A 123 18.48 3.39 -1.90
CA LEU A 123 19.55 3.04 -2.84
C LEU A 123 19.09 2.15 -4.01
N HIS A 124 18.12 1.26 -3.76
CA HIS A 124 17.62 0.31 -4.77
C HIS A 124 16.34 0.80 -5.46
N TYR A 125 15.58 1.66 -4.78
CA TYR A 125 14.28 2.16 -5.23
C TYR A 125 14.29 3.70 -5.26
N PRO A 126 14.63 4.33 -6.41
CA PRO A 126 14.72 5.79 -6.53
C PRO A 126 13.40 6.55 -6.31
N ASN A 127 12.28 5.83 -6.34
CA ASN A 127 10.94 6.35 -6.06
C ASN A 127 10.59 6.34 -4.57
N VAL A 128 11.49 5.89 -3.69
CA VAL A 128 11.32 5.89 -2.24
C VAL A 128 12.16 7.00 -1.62
N HIS A 129 11.54 7.82 -0.78
CA HIS A 129 12.13 8.98 -0.14
C HIS A 129 12.06 8.86 1.38
N LYS A 130 13.21 8.95 2.04
CA LYS A 130 13.27 9.01 3.50
C LYS A 130 12.89 10.41 3.99
N VAL A 131 11.98 10.47 4.94
CA VAL A 131 11.61 11.69 5.68
C VAL A 131 11.99 11.47 7.14
N VAL A 132 12.78 12.38 7.71
CA VAL A 132 13.13 12.33 9.14
C VAL A 132 12.26 13.33 9.89
N CYS A 133 11.49 12.85 10.87
CA CYS A 133 10.60 13.67 11.68
C CYS A 133 11.38 14.67 12.52
N ALA A 134 10.79 15.84 12.79
CA ALA A 134 11.45 16.91 13.54
C ALA A 134 11.71 16.55 15.02
N ARG A 135 10.88 15.68 15.62
CA ARG A 135 10.95 15.31 17.04
C ARG A 135 11.38 13.85 17.21
N PRO A 136 12.13 13.51 18.29
CA PRO A 136 12.40 12.13 18.63
C PRO A 136 11.10 11.39 18.93
N GLY A 137 10.99 10.17 18.43
CA GLY A 137 9.85 9.30 18.61
C GLY A 137 9.84 8.58 19.96
N PRO A 138 8.76 7.86 20.26
CA PRO A 138 7.52 7.92 19.51
C PRO A 138 6.76 9.21 19.82
N THR A 139 6.25 9.88 18.77
CA THR A 139 5.24 10.94 18.92
C THR A 139 3.85 10.36 18.63
N SER A 140 3.26 10.64 17.47
CA SER A 140 2.04 9.99 16.99
C SER A 140 2.11 9.73 15.48
N LYS A 141 1.26 8.81 14.99
CA LYS A 141 1.14 8.53 13.55
C LYS A 141 0.78 9.80 12.79
N ALA A 142 -0.20 10.56 13.28
CA ALA A 142 -0.55 11.89 12.78
C ALA A 142 0.63 12.87 12.70
N ASP A 143 1.49 12.96 13.73
CA ASP A 143 2.66 13.85 13.70
C ASP A 143 3.65 13.44 12.60
N CYS A 144 3.94 12.14 12.50
CA CYS A 144 4.78 11.59 11.43
C CYS A 144 4.19 11.89 10.04
N LEU A 145 2.88 11.71 9.86
CA LEU A 145 2.18 12.01 8.60
C LEU A 145 2.23 13.49 8.22
N ASN A 146 2.13 14.41 9.18
CA ASN A 146 2.29 15.84 8.91
C ASN A 146 3.73 16.16 8.46
N ASN A 147 4.75 15.57 9.09
CA ASN A 147 6.14 15.73 8.64
C ASN A 147 6.35 15.19 7.21
N ILE A 148 5.69 14.07 6.87
CA ILE A 148 5.68 13.53 5.50
C ILE A 148 5.02 14.50 4.52
N ILE A 149 3.86 15.08 4.87
CA ILE A 149 3.18 16.08 4.02
C ILE A 149 4.10 17.28 3.77
N ASP A 150 4.74 17.82 4.79
CA ASP A 150 5.67 18.94 4.64
C ASP A 150 6.82 18.62 3.69
N ALA A 151 7.41 17.43 3.83
CA ALA A 151 8.47 16.97 2.94
C ALA A 151 7.99 16.77 1.50
N LEU A 152 6.79 16.24 1.33
CA LEU A 152 6.14 16.05 0.04
C LEU A 152 5.85 17.40 -0.63
N LEU A 153 5.35 18.40 0.10
CA LEU A 153 5.11 19.74 -0.43
C LEU A 153 6.42 20.42 -0.88
N ARG A 154 7.52 20.23 -0.14
CA ARG A 154 8.86 20.69 -0.58
C ARG A 154 9.32 19.96 -1.83
N PHE A 155 9.17 18.63 -1.88
CA PHE A 155 9.50 17.84 -3.06
C PHE A 155 8.71 18.29 -4.29
N GLN A 156 7.43 18.63 -4.14
CA GLN A 156 6.62 19.17 -5.23
C GLN A 156 7.17 20.51 -5.76
N GLN A 157 7.66 21.39 -4.88
CA GLN A 157 8.27 22.65 -5.25
C GLN A 157 9.60 22.43 -5.97
N ASP A 158 10.47 21.59 -5.40
CA ASP A 158 11.82 21.32 -5.92
C ASP A 158 11.77 20.56 -7.26
N ALA A 159 10.89 19.56 -7.38
CA ALA A 159 10.76 18.73 -8.56
C ALA A 159 9.77 19.29 -9.59
N GLY A 160 9.05 20.38 -9.30
CA GLY A 160 8.06 20.96 -10.21
C GLY A 160 6.87 20.06 -10.52
N ILE A 161 6.55 19.11 -9.63
CA ILE A 161 5.43 18.17 -9.80
C ILE A 161 4.25 18.51 -8.91
N GLN A 162 3.06 18.06 -9.30
CA GLN A 162 1.84 18.24 -8.51
C GLN A 162 1.11 16.91 -8.34
N PHE A 163 1.18 16.32 -7.15
CA PHE A 163 0.50 15.06 -6.86
C PHE A 163 -1.01 15.23 -6.92
N ALA A 164 -1.69 14.30 -7.60
CA ALA A 164 -3.13 14.27 -7.71
C ALA A 164 -3.80 13.64 -6.47
N GLY A 165 -3.11 12.69 -5.84
CA GLY A 165 -3.60 11.97 -4.67
C GLY A 165 -2.50 11.56 -3.71
N PHE A 166 -2.89 11.45 -2.45
CA PHE A 166 -2.05 11.18 -1.28
C PHE A 166 -2.62 9.94 -0.59
N ILE A 167 -1.84 8.86 -0.55
CA ILE A 167 -2.29 7.55 -0.09
C ILE A 167 -1.65 7.24 1.24
N LEU A 168 -2.43 6.72 2.17
CA LEU A 168 -1.98 6.29 3.49
C LEU A 168 -1.88 4.77 3.55
N HIS A 169 -0.72 4.26 3.95
CA HIS A 169 -0.45 2.85 4.26
C HIS A 169 0.44 2.73 5.49
N ASP A 170 0.33 1.61 6.19
CA ASP A 170 1.28 1.18 7.19
C ASP A 170 2.42 0.37 6.53
N ALA A 171 3.56 0.24 7.21
CA ALA A 171 4.73 -0.41 6.62
C ALA A 171 4.52 -1.91 6.39
N GLU A 172 3.64 -2.56 7.16
CA GLU A 172 3.31 -3.98 7.04
C GLU A 172 2.23 -4.30 5.98
N ASP A 173 1.63 -3.29 5.35
CA ASP A 173 0.52 -3.47 4.44
C ASP A 173 0.94 -4.14 3.13
N VAL A 174 0.14 -5.11 2.69
CA VAL A 174 0.25 -5.70 1.36
C VAL A 174 -0.73 -5.02 0.41
N ILE A 175 -0.17 -4.24 -0.52
CA ILE A 175 -0.88 -3.40 -1.49
C ILE A 175 -1.34 -4.23 -2.70
N SER A 176 -2.61 -4.07 -3.09
CA SER A 176 -3.17 -4.72 -4.28
C SER A 176 -2.60 -4.13 -5.59
N PRO A 177 -2.28 -4.95 -6.61
CA PRO A 177 -1.67 -4.48 -7.87
C PRO A 177 -2.40 -3.30 -8.54
N MET A 178 -3.74 -3.34 -8.53
CA MET A 178 -4.62 -2.35 -9.17
C MET A 178 -5.01 -1.16 -8.28
N GLU A 179 -4.50 -1.09 -7.07
CA GLU A 179 -4.92 -0.06 -6.11
C GLU A 179 -4.71 1.36 -6.64
N LEU A 180 -3.50 1.66 -7.12
CA LEU A 180 -3.16 3.00 -7.59
C LEU A 180 -3.95 3.38 -8.85
N ARG A 181 -4.24 2.41 -9.74
CA ARG A 181 -5.12 2.64 -10.90
C ARG A 181 -6.55 2.97 -10.48
N LEU A 182 -7.08 2.27 -9.46
CA LEU A 182 -8.40 2.58 -8.92
C LEU A 182 -8.46 4.00 -8.34
N PHE A 183 -7.44 4.41 -7.57
CA PHE A 183 -7.36 5.77 -7.06
C PHE A 183 -7.25 6.80 -8.20
N ASN A 184 -6.36 6.58 -9.17
CA ASN A 184 -6.20 7.44 -10.34
C ASN A 184 -7.52 7.68 -11.09
N TYR A 185 -8.30 6.61 -11.27
CA TYR A 185 -9.62 6.63 -11.91
C TYR A 185 -10.67 7.43 -11.11
N LEU A 186 -10.67 7.31 -9.78
CA LEU A 186 -11.70 7.90 -8.91
C LEU A 186 -11.42 9.34 -8.47
N LEU A 187 -10.15 9.74 -8.34
CA LEU A 187 -9.71 11.06 -7.86
C LEU A 187 -10.36 12.27 -8.56
N PRO A 188 -10.67 12.27 -9.89
CA PRO A 188 -11.41 13.37 -10.52
C PRO A 188 -12.75 13.69 -9.86
N ASN A 189 -13.41 12.65 -9.34
CA ASN A 189 -14.80 12.73 -8.89
C ASN A 189 -14.95 12.59 -7.37
N LYS A 190 -13.88 12.18 -6.68
CA LYS A 190 -13.88 11.75 -5.28
C LYS A 190 -12.69 12.36 -4.56
N ASP A 191 -12.97 12.92 -3.38
CA ASP A 191 -11.98 13.62 -2.56
C ASP A 191 -11.32 12.71 -1.54
N MET A 192 -12.03 11.67 -1.08
CA MET A 192 -11.52 10.65 -0.18
C MET A 192 -12.04 9.28 -0.63
N ILE A 193 -11.12 8.35 -0.85
CA ILE A 193 -11.40 7.01 -1.36
C ILE A 193 -10.84 6.01 -0.35
N GLN A 194 -11.71 5.23 0.29
CA GLN A 194 -11.32 4.11 1.15
C GLN A 194 -11.54 2.81 0.40
N ILE A 195 -10.51 1.97 0.29
CA ILE A 195 -10.68 0.59 -0.17
C ILE A 195 -10.86 -0.37 1.01
N PRO A 196 -11.42 -1.57 0.80
CA PRO A 196 -11.53 -2.58 1.85
C PRO A 196 -10.18 -2.96 2.46
N VAL A 197 -10.19 -3.24 3.77
CA VAL A 197 -9.08 -3.86 4.50
C VAL A 197 -9.52 -5.26 4.89
N TYR A 198 -8.71 -6.28 4.59
CA TYR A 198 -9.03 -7.67 4.93
C TYR A 198 -7.85 -8.36 5.64
N PRO A 199 -8.02 -8.82 6.90
CA PRO A 199 -6.99 -9.55 7.64
C PRO A 199 -6.52 -10.83 6.95
N TYR A 200 -5.27 -11.22 7.18
CA TYR A 200 -4.83 -12.60 6.92
C TYR A 200 -5.50 -13.59 7.86
N ALA A 201 -6.07 -14.67 7.30
CA ALA A 201 -6.70 -15.71 8.10
C ALA A 201 -5.60 -16.51 8.84
N PRO A 202 -5.70 -16.68 10.16
CA PRO A 202 -4.75 -17.48 10.91
C PRO A 202 -4.98 -18.97 10.69
N GLU A 203 -4.07 -19.79 11.22
CA GLU A 203 -4.32 -21.22 11.41
C GLU A 203 -5.54 -21.47 12.31
N TRP A 204 -6.12 -22.67 12.25
CA TRP A 204 -7.31 -23.09 13.02
C TRP A 204 -7.30 -22.68 14.51
N LYS A 205 -6.12 -22.70 15.15
CA LYS A 205 -5.95 -22.38 16.59
C LYS A 205 -5.99 -20.87 16.89
N GLY A 206 -5.85 -20.01 15.88
CA GLY A 206 -5.69 -18.56 16.04
C GLY A 206 -7.00 -17.80 16.25
N PHE A 207 -7.74 -18.07 17.32
CA PHE A 207 -9.04 -17.41 17.59
C PHE A 207 -8.93 -15.88 17.73
N THR A 208 -7.82 -15.38 18.28
CA THR A 208 -7.59 -13.95 18.41
C THR A 208 -7.37 -13.26 17.06
N ALA A 209 -6.57 -13.78 16.13
CA ALA A 209 -6.50 -13.12 14.82
C ALA A 209 -7.79 -13.41 14.01
N GLY A 210 -8.42 -14.56 14.23
CA GLY A 210 -9.61 -15.01 13.52
C GLY A 210 -10.85 -14.18 13.79
N HIS A 211 -11.01 -13.56 14.96
CA HIS A 211 -12.17 -12.69 15.18
C HIS A 211 -12.09 -11.37 14.37
N TYR A 212 -10.88 -10.89 14.04
CA TYR A 212 -10.71 -9.76 13.12
C TYR A 212 -11.16 -10.13 11.71
N VAL A 213 -10.83 -11.35 11.24
CA VAL A 213 -11.31 -11.89 9.95
C VAL A 213 -12.83 -11.78 9.86
N ASP A 214 -13.52 -12.21 10.91
CA ASP A 214 -14.98 -12.20 10.96
C ASP A 214 -15.56 -10.79 10.96
N GLU A 215 -15.01 -9.91 11.80
CA GLU A 215 -15.48 -8.53 11.95
C GLU A 215 -15.22 -7.69 10.69
N PHE A 216 -14.04 -7.79 10.09
CA PHE A 216 -13.69 -7.03 8.89
C PHE A 216 -14.46 -7.54 7.67
N ALA A 217 -14.64 -8.86 7.53
CA ALA A 217 -15.44 -9.44 6.46
C ALA A 217 -16.88 -8.90 6.45
N GLU A 218 -17.51 -8.85 7.62
CA GLU A 218 -18.86 -8.32 7.77
C GLU A 218 -18.87 -6.78 7.61
N ASN A 219 -17.97 -6.06 8.28
CA ASN A 219 -17.96 -4.59 8.29
C ASN A 219 -17.66 -4.00 6.90
N HIS A 220 -16.58 -4.44 6.26
CA HIS A 220 -16.17 -3.95 4.93
C HIS A 220 -16.99 -4.59 3.80
N GLY A 221 -17.65 -5.73 4.07
CA GLY A 221 -18.57 -6.38 3.14
C GLY A 221 -20.00 -5.81 3.14
N LYS A 222 -20.42 -5.19 4.24
CA LYS A 222 -21.82 -4.76 4.47
C LYS A 222 -21.92 -3.38 5.13
N ASP A 223 -21.46 -3.21 6.36
CA ASP A 223 -21.79 -2.05 7.21
C ASP A 223 -21.28 -0.73 6.62
N VAL A 224 -20.02 -0.67 6.17
CA VAL A 224 -19.45 0.55 5.57
C VAL A 224 -20.15 0.91 4.25
N ILE A 225 -20.57 -0.09 3.48
CA ILE A 225 -21.31 0.11 2.22
C ILE A 225 -22.69 0.72 2.49
N VAL A 226 -23.39 0.23 3.52
CA VAL A 226 -24.69 0.77 3.92
C VAL A 226 -24.54 2.19 4.47
N ARG A 227 -23.52 2.43 5.30
CA ARG A 227 -23.19 3.76 5.83
C ARG A 227 -22.91 4.78 4.74
N GLU A 228 -22.06 4.43 3.77
CA GLU A 228 -21.76 5.26 2.60
C GLU A 228 -23.03 5.56 1.81
N ALA A 229 -23.88 4.55 1.58
CA ALA A 229 -25.12 4.73 0.81
C ALA A 229 -26.14 5.66 1.49
N LEU A 230 -26.25 5.61 2.82
CA LEU A 230 -27.25 6.39 3.57
C LEU A 230 -26.79 7.80 3.94
N THR A 231 -25.48 7.98 4.20
CA THR A 231 -24.94 9.24 4.71
C THR A 231 -24.03 9.96 3.71
N GLY A 232 -23.48 9.23 2.74
CA GLY A 232 -22.39 9.70 1.87
C GLY A 232 -21.11 10.02 2.65
N GLN A 233 -20.98 9.51 3.88
CA GLN A 233 -19.80 9.61 4.74
C GLN A 233 -19.18 8.22 4.87
N VAL A 234 -17.85 8.18 4.86
CA VAL A 234 -17.05 6.97 4.94
C VAL A 234 -15.99 7.22 6.00
N PRO A 235 -15.82 6.35 7.00
CA PRO A 235 -14.68 6.44 7.91
C PRO A 235 -13.40 6.02 7.17
N SER A 236 -12.28 6.69 7.46
CA SER A 236 -10.96 6.16 7.07
C SER A 236 -10.55 5.05 8.04
N ALA A 237 -9.95 3.99 7.51
CA ALA A 237 -9.39 2.90 8.28
C ALA A 237 -7.93 3.17 8.72
N GLY A 238 -7.34 4.28 8.26
CA GLY A 238 -5.94 4.63 8.52
C GLY A 238 -4.92 3.90 7.65
N VAL A 239 -5.40 3.06 6.74
CA VAL A 239 -4.64 2.37 5.69
C VAL A 239 -5.53 2.22 4.45
N GLY A 240 -4.95 2.02 3.27
CA GLY A 240 -5.72 1.88 2.02
C GLY A 240 -6.63 3.08 1.74
N THR A 241 -6.22 4.29 2.14
CA THR A 241 -7.01 5.51 2.01
C THR A 241 -6.30 6.49 1.11
N CYS A 242 -6.98 6.97 0.07
CA CYS A 242 -6.46 8.00 -0.82
C CYS A 242 -7.23 9.31 -0.65
N PHE A 243 -6.50 10.40 -0.43
CA PHE A 243 -7.00 11.76 -0.37
C PHE A 243 -6.63 12.50 -1.65
N SER A 244 -7.57 13.22 -2.23
CA SER A 244 -7.27 14.16 -3.31
C SER A 244 -6.43 15.33 -2.78
N ARG A 245 -5.71 15.99 -3.69
CA ARG A 245 -5.03 17.25 -3.36
C ARG A 245 -5.95 18.28 -2.70
N ARG A 246 -7.17 18.43 -3.22
CA ARG A 246 -8.17 19.35 -2.65
C ARG A 246 -8.49 18.99 -1.19
N ALA A 247 -8.60 17.71 -0.87
CA ALA A 247 -8.83 17.24 0.49
C ALA A 247 -7.67 17.60 1.41
N ILE A 248 -6.42 17.32 1.02
CA ILE A 248 -5.24 17.63 1.84
C ILE A 248 -5.09 19.14 2.05
N SER A 249 -5.25 19.95 1.01
CA SER A 249 -5.23 21.42 1.16
C SER A 249 -6.28 21.92 2.14
N ALA A 250 -7.51 21.40 2.07
CA ALA A 250 -8.56 21.81 2.98
C ALA A 250 -8.36 21.34 4.43
N LEU A 251 -7.66 20.21 4.64
CA LEU A 251 -7.29 19.73 5.97
C LEU A 251 -6.18 20.58 6.59
N LEU A 252 -5.18 20.95 5.80
CA LEU A 252 -4.11 21.86 6.22
C LEU A 252 -4.65 23.25 6.58
N GLU A 253 -5.57 23.79 5.77
CA GLU A 253 -6.24 25.06 6.06
C GLU A 253 -7.05 25.04 7.36
N ASP A 254 -7.71 23.91 7.65
CA ASP A 254 -8.50 23.75 8.90
C ASP A 254 -7.64 23.59 10.14
N GLY A 255 -6.48 22.98 10.01
CA GLY A 255 -5.59 22.66 11.14
C GLY A 255 -4.46 23.66 11.33
N ASP A 256 -4.57 24.89 10.82
CA ASP A 256 -3.49 25.90 10.92
C ASP A 256 -2.12 25.38 10.45
N GLY A 257 -2.10 24.59 9.38
CA GLY A 257 -0.89 24.01 8.78
C GLY A 257 -0.63 22.54 9.11
N ILE A 258 -1.45 21.88 9.94
CA ILE A 258 -1.41 20.42 10.15
C ILE A 258 -2.67 19.76 9.57
N ALA A 259 -2.49 18.70 8.78
CA ALA A 259 -3.61 17.98 8.17
C ALA A 259 -4.23 16.97 9.15
N PHE A 260 -3.38 16.25 9.85
CA PHE A 260 -3.74 15.21 10.82
C PHE A 260 -3.61 15.75 12.24
N ASP A 261 -4.65 15.58 13.06
CA ASP A 261 -4.63 16.05 14.44
C ASP A 261 -3.77 15.12 15.31
N VAL A 262 -2.68 15.67 15.85
CA VAL A 262 -1.69 14.97 16.68
C VAL A 262 -2.27 14.53 18.03
N GLN A 263 -3.35 15.17 18.51
CA GLN A 263 -4.01 14.85 19.77
C GLN A 263 -5.11 13.78 19.64
N SER A 264 -5.52 13.46 18.41
CA SER A 264 -6.49 12.40 18.14
C SER A 264 -5.78 11.03 18.09
N LEU A 265 -6.35 10.03 18.76
CA LEU A 265 -5.91 8.63 18.68
C LEU A 265 -6.48 7.91 17.45
N THR A 266 -7.43 8.55 16.77
CA THR A 266 -8.02 8.09 15.51
C THR A 266 -8.15 9.28 14.57
N GLU A 267 -7.03 9.89 14.19
CA GLU A 267 -7.00 11.01 13.24
C GLU A 267 -7.77 10.66 11.95
N ASP A 268 -7.66 9.40 11.54
CA ASP A 268 -8.25 8.86 10.33
C ASP A 268 -9.79 8.87 10.36
N TYR A 269 -10.38 8.44 11.48
CA TYR A 269 -11.83 8.34 11.59
C TYR A 269 -12.53 9.71 11.48
N ASP A 270 -11.93 10.75 12.06
CA ASP A 270 -12.49 12.12 12.09
C ASP A 270 -12.39 12.83 10.73
N ILE A 271 -11.33 12.57 9.95
CA ILE A 271 -11.10 13.21 8.65
C ILE A 271 -12.28 13.03 7.70
N GLY A 272 -12.86 11.82 7.64
CA GLY A 272 -14.01 11.55 6.79
C GLY A 272 -15.23 12.44 7.10
N PHE A 273 -15.37 12.88 8.36
CA PHE A 273 -16.40 13.82 8.77
C PHE A 273 -16.05 15.26 8.44
N ARG A 274 -14.82 15.70 8.76
CA ARG A 274 -14.33 17.06 8.46
C ARG A 274 -14.47 17.39 6.97
N LEU A 275 -14.02 16.46 6.10
CA LEU A 275 -14.17 16.60 4.65
C LEU A 275 -15.64 16.66 4.22
N LYS A 276 -16.52 15.85 4.85
CA LYS A 276 -17.95 15.86 4.53
C LYS A 276 -18.64 17.16 4.92
N GLN A 277 -18.25 17.78 6.03
CA GLN A 277 -18.77 19.09 6.45
C GLN A 277 -18.42 20.18 5.44
N LYS A 278 -17.25 20.09 4.79
CA LYS A 278 -16.85 20.94 3.67
C LYS A 278 -17.50 20.61 2.32
N GLY A 279 -18.46 19.68 2.29
CA GLY A 279 -19.17 19.29 1.08
C GLY A 279 -18.37 18.38 0.13
N MET A 280 -17.26 17.82 0.58
CA MET A 280 -16.43 16.91 -0.22
C MET A 280 -17.08 15.54 -0.41
N LYS A 281 -16.65 14.83 -1.47
CA LYS A 281 -17.21 13.54 -1.88
C LYS A 281 -16.34 12.39 -1.42
N CYS A 282 -16.78 11.66 -0.41
CA CYS A 282 -16.15 10.43 0.06
C CYS A 282 -16.79 9.20 -0.60
N ILE A 283 -16.02 8.12 -0.79
CA ILE A 283 -16.51 6.83 -1.29
C ILE A 283 -15.79 5.66 -0.62
N PHE A 284 -16.54 4.57 -0.40
CA PHE A 284 -15.97 3.28 -0.05
C PHE A 284 -15.91 2.41 -1.33
N ALA A 285 -14.73 2.31 -1.91
CA ALA A 285 -14.51 1.77 -3.25
C ALA A 285 -14.26 0.26 -3.19
N ARG A 286 -15.33 -0.52 -3.22
CA ARG A 286 -15.24 -1.98 -3.39
C ARG A 286 -15.31 -2.35 -4.87
N TYR A 287 -14.14 -2.54 -5.49
CA TYR A 287 -13.98 -2.86 -6.90
C TYR A 287 -13.48 -4.29 -7.08
N SER A 288 -14.20 -5.11 -7.85
CA SER A 288 -13.81 -6.50 -8.15
C SER A 288 -13.01 -6.58 -9.45
N ILE A 289 -12.02 -7.45 -9.50
CA ILE A 289 -11.19 -7.73 -10.69
C ILE A 289 -11.54 -9.12 -11.20
N THR A 290 -11.63 -9.26 -12.52
CA THR A 290 -11.93 -10.53 -13.18
C THR A 290 -10.65 -11.33 -13.47
N ASP A 291 -9.60 -10.66 -13.94
CA ASP A 291 -8.29 -11.26 -14.21
C ASP A 291 -7.54 -11.65 -12.91
N PRO A 292 -7.30 -12.95 -12.64
CA PRO A 292 -6.53 -13.38 -11.49
C PRO A 292 -5.09 -12.86 -11.45
N ALA A 293 -4.48 -12.54 -12.60
CA ALA A 293 -3.11 -12.04 -12.66
C ALA A 293 -2.96 -10.63 -12.04
N LEU A 294 -4.05 -9.86 -12.00
CA LEU A 294 -4.09 -8.50 -11.45
C LEU A 294 -4.58 -8.48 -9.98
N THR A 295 -4.76 -9.66 -9.37
CA THR A 295 -5.24 -9.81 -7.98
C THR A 295 -4.13 -10.27 -7.06
N LEU A 296 -4.28 -10.00 -5.76
CA LEU A 296 -3.41 -10.59 -4.75
C LEU A 296 -3.57 -12.11 -4.75
N LYS A 297 -2.44 -12.82 -4.74
CA LYS A 297 -2.43 -14.29 -4.72
C LYS A 297 -3.14 -14.78 -3.46
N GLN A 298 -4.14 -15.63 -3.65
CA GLN A 298 -4.91 -16.23 -2.57
C GLN A 298 -5.17 -17.71 -2.88
N GLU A 299 -5.12 -18.55 -1.85
CA GLU A 299 -5.54 -19.95 -1.95
C GLU A 299 -7.06 -20.04 -2.13
N TRP A 300 -7.49 -20.78 -3.16
CA TRP A 300 -8.91 -21.01 -3.40
C TRP A 300 -9.45 -22.11 -2.48
N ARG A 301 -10.48 -21.77 -1.70
CA ARG A 301 -11.17 -22.67 -0.77
C ARG A 301 -12.65 -22.80 -1.13
N PRO A 302 -13.29 -23.95 -0.81
CA PRO A 302 -14.72 -24.14 -1.07
C PRO A 302 -15.60 -23.02 -0.47
N GLY A 303 -16.56 -22.55 -1.25
CA GLY A 303 -17.52 -21.49 -0.89
C GLY A 303 -17.06 -20.05 -1.14
N MET A 304 -15.78 -19.85 -1.46
CA MET A 304 -15.27 -18.54 -1.89
C MET A 304 -15.91 -18.09 -3.22
N SER A 305 -15.84 -16.80 -3.46
CA SER A 305 -16.46 -16.16 -4.62
C SER A 305 -15.54 -15.14 -5.24
N ARG A 306 -15.26 -15.29 -6.53
CA ARG A 306 -14.45 -14.34 -7.32
C ARG A 306 -14.88 -12.89 -7.10
N GLU A 307 -16.17 -12.58 -7.28
CA GLU A 307 -16.69 -11.22 -7.05
C GLU A 307 -16.43 -10.66 -5.64
N PHE A 308 -16.29 -11.52 -4.63
CA PHE A 308 -16.12 -11.09 -3.24
C PHE A 308 -14.67 -11.12 -2.76
N SER A 309 -13.89 -12.11 -3.19
CA SER A 309 -12.51 -12.32 -2.76
C SER A 309 -11.51 -11.59 -3.65
N GLN A 310 -11.78 -11.46 -4.96
CA GLN A 310 -10.92 -10.75 -5.90
C GLN A 310 -11.30 -9.27 -5.95
N VAL A 311 -11.25 -8.62 -4.80
CA VAL A 311 -11.47 -7.16 -4.69
C VAL A 311 -10.16 -6.44 -4.46
N ILE A 312 -10.03 -5.24 -5.02
CA ILE A 312 -8.93 -4.33 -4.70
C ILE A 312 -9.04 -3.99 -3.21
N CYS A 313 -8.07 -4.44 -2.43
CA CYS A 313 -8.06 -4.31 -0.98
C CYS A 313 -6.63 -4.27 -0.43
N VAL A 314 -6.49 -3.77 0.79
CA VAL A 314 -5.27 -3.92 1.59
C VAL A 314 -5.38 -5.19 2.43
N ARG A 315 -4.26 -5.92 2.53
CA ARG A 315 -4.17 -7.10 3.38
C ARG A 315 -3.20 -6.81 4.52
N GLU A 316 -3.67 -7.01 5.74
CA GLU A 316 -2.96 -6.63 6.97
C GLU A 316 -2.86 -7.82 7.94
N HIS A 317 -1.80 -7.83 8.74
CA HIS A 317 -1.60 -8.79 9.82
C HIS A 317 -2.11 -8.23 11.16
N PHE A 318 -3.02 -8.96 11.80
CA PHE A 318 -3.58 -8.56 13.09
C PHE A 318 -2.92 -9.30 14.26
N PRO A 319 -2.96 -8.72 15.49
CA PRO A 319 -2.38 -9.34 16.67
C PRO A 319 -2.91 -10.76 16.94
N ARG A 320 -1.98 -11.67 17.24
CA ARG A 320 -2.30 -13.06 17.60
C ARG A 320 -2.59 -13.25 19.09
N ASP A 321 -2.09 -12.35 19.93
CA ASP A 321 -2.29 -12.38 21.38
C ASP A 321 -3.46 -11.52 21.82
N TRP A 322 -4.24 -12.05 22.75
CA TRP A 322 -5.42 -11.38 23.29
C TRP A 322 -5.09 -10.06 23.99
N GLN A 323 -3.92 -9.95 24.64
CA GLN A 323 -3.48 -8.71 25.30
C GLN A 323 -3.22 -7.59 24.28
N HIS A 324 -2.52 -7.91 23.20
CA HIS A 324 -2.26 -6.97 22.11
C HIS A 324 -3.56 -6.57 21.39
N ALA A 325 -4.45 -7.53 21.15
CA ALA A 325 -5.77 -7.26 20.58
C ALA A 325 -6.62 -6.33 21.47
N ILE A 326 -6.60 -6.53 22.80
CA ILE A 326 -7.27 -5.64 23.76
C ILE A 326 -6.70 -4.22 23.69
N ARG A 327 -5.36 -4.07 23.65
CA ARG A 327 -4.71 -2.74 23.54
C ARG A 327 -5.06 -2.04 22.22
N GLN A 328 -5.15 -2.79 21.12
CA GLN A 328 -5.53 -2.22 19.82
C GLN A 328 -7.00 -1.78 19.80
N LYS A 329 -7.92 -2.66 20.20
CA LYS A 329 -9.35 -2.34 20.23
C LYS A 329 -9.69 -1.28 21.27
N SER A 330 -8.99 -1.23 22.41
CA SER A 330 -9.21 -0.16 23.39
C SER A 330 -8.90 1.21 22.78
N ARG A 331 -7.84 1.32 21.97
CA ARG A 331 -7.51 2.57 21.24
C ARG A 331 -8.62 2.97 20.29
N TRP A 332 -9.12 2.03 19.48
CA TRP A 332 -10.26 2.31 18.60
C TRP A 332 -11.50 2.75 19.36
N ILE A 333 -11.80 2.14 20.52
CA ILE A 333 -12.93 2.56 21.37
C ILE A 333 -12.72 3.97 21.92
N VAL A 334 -11.53 4.30 22.43
CA VAL A 334 -11.21 5.66 22.90
C VAL A 334 -11.40 6.68 21.78
N GLY A 335 -10.84 6.44 20.60
CA GLY A 335 -10.92 7.35 19.47
C GLY A 335 -12.33 7.50 18.90
N ILE A 336 -13.01 6.39 18.59
CA ILE A 336 -14.34 6.41 17.95
C ILE A 336 -15.42 6.87 18.94
N VAL A 337 -15.43 6.34 20.16
CA VAL A 337 -16.52 6.59 21.12
C VAL A 337 -16.27 7.86 21.92
N PHE A 338 -15.12 8.01 22.56
CA PHE A 338 -14.91 9.12 23.50
C PHE A 338 -14.44 10.39 22.77
N GLN A 339 -13.34 10.32 22.02
CA GLN A 339 -12.83 11.48 21.27
C GLN A 339 -13.78 11.89 20.15
N GLY A 340 -14.33 10.92 19.39
CA GLY A 340 -15.33 11.19 18.36
C GLY A 340 -16.60 11.84 18.91
N THR A 341 -17.01 11.54 20.15
CA THR A 341 -18.13 12.26 20.80
C THR A 341 -17.76 13.70 21.13
N SER A 342 -16.58 13.91 21.70
CA SER A 342 -16.08 15.23 22.08
C SER A 342 -15.85 16.16 20.88
N ASN A 343 -15.31 15.62 19.77
CA ASN A 343 -14.91 16.40 18.61
C ASN A 343 -16.07 16.65 17.63
N LEU A 344 -16.90 15.63 17.35
CA LEU A 344 -17.96 15.73 16.33
C LEU A 344 -19.32 16.17 16.87
N GLY A 345 -19.60 15.90 18.15
CA GLY A 345 -20.91 16.17 18.75
C GLY A 345 -22.07 15.49 18.00
N TRP A 346 -23.21 16.17 17.85
CA TRP A 346 -24.35 15.71 17.04
C TRP A 346 -24.50 16.57 15.80
N SER A 347 -24.78 15.93 14.67
CA SER A 347 -25.02 16.61 13.40
C SER A 347 -26.46 17.11 13.28
N ARG A 348 -26.72 18.01 12.32
CA ARG A 348 -28.09 18.40 11.93
C ARG A 348 -28.80 17.31 11.11
N LYS A 349 -28.06 16.34 10.55
CA LYS A 349 -28.62 15.28 9.69
C LYS A 349 -28.94 14.03 10.50
N GLY A 350 -30.21 13.62 10.51
CA GLY A 350 -30.69 12.44 11.25
C GLY A 350 -29.98 11.13 10.88
N ALA A 351 -29.77 10.88 9.58
CA ALA A 351 -29.07 9.68 9.12
C ALA A 351 -27.61 9.61 9.64
N LEU A 352 -26.93 10.74 9.78
CA LEU A 352 -25.58 10.77 10.34
C LEU A 352 -25.60 10.53 11.85
N ASN A 353 -26.58 11.12 12.56
CA ASN A 353 -26.76 10.90 14.00
C ASN A 353 -27.07 9.44 14.33
N TYR A 354 -27.80 8.75 13.46
CA TYR A 354 -28.04 7.31 13.60
C TYR A 354 -26.72 6.51 13.63
N PHE A 355 -25.81 6.76 12.68
CA PHE A 355 -24.50 6.09 12.68
C PHE A 355 -23.60 6.54 13.85
N LEU A 356 -23.63 7.82 14.24
CA LEU A 356 -22.91 8.29 15.43
C LEU A 356 -23.42 7.61 16.71
N TRP A 357 -24.74 7.40 16.84
CA TRP A 357 -25.31 6.62 17.94
C TRP A 357 -24.88 5.14 17.86
N ARG A 358 -24.89 4.55 16.66
CA ARG A 358 -24.44 3.15 16.43
C ARG A 358 -22.98 2.95 16.78
N ASP A 359 -22.13 3.94 16.56
CA ASP A 359 -20.72 3.89 16.96
C ASP A 359 -20.59 4.02 18.50
N ARG A 360 -21.35 4.92 19.12
CA ARG A 360 -21.33 5.16 20.58
C ARG A 360 -21.96 4.04 21.42
N ARG A 361 -22.97 3.36 20.89
CA ARG A 361 -23.67 2.28 21.62
C ARG A 361 -22.77 1.08 21.90
N GLY A 362 -21.62 0.97 21.20
CA GLY A 362 -20.61 -0.07 21.45
C GLY A 362 -20.22 -0.19 22.91
N LEU A 363 -20.12 0.93 23.62
CA LEU A 363 -19.83 0.99 25.06
C LEU A 363 -20.78 0.11 25.90
N PHE A 364 -22.08 0.19 25.60
CA PHE A 364 -23.13 -0.57 26.29
C PHE A 364 -23.33 -1.97 25.70
N ALA A 365 -23.22 -2.08 24.38
CA ALA A 365 -23.39 -3.35 23.67
C ALA A 365 -22.33 -4.37 24.08
N TYR A 366 -21.06 -3.98 24.25
CA TYR A 366 -20.01 -4.90 24.67
C TYR A 366 -20.21 -5.42 26.09
N LEU A 367 -20.66 -4.56 27.03
CA LEU A 367 -21.02 -4.98 28.39
C LEU A 367 -22.21 -5.96 28.35
N LEU A 368 -23.25 -5.61 27.60
CA LEU A 368 -24.45 -6.44 27.48
C LEU A 368 -24.12 -7.82 26.90
N SER A 369 -23.39 -7.87 25.79
CA SER A 369 -22.99 -9.12 25.12
C SER A 369 -22.15 -10.03 26.02
N PHE A 370 -21.27 -9.46 26.86
CA PHE A 370 -20.51 -10.23 27.84
C PHE A 370 -21.41 -10.83 28.92
N LEU A 371 -22.34 -10.04 29.47
CA LEU A 371 -23.30 -10.51 30.48
C LEU A 371 -24.23 -11.60 29.91
N VAL A 372 -24.67 -11.45 28.66
CA VAL A 372 -25.47 -12.46 27.96
C VAL A 372 -24.66 -13.74 27.75
N ASN A 373 -23.39 -13.64 27.34
CA ASN A 373 -22.51 -14.81 27.22
C ASN A 373 -22.33 -15.52 28.57
N LEU A 374 -22.15 -14.78 29.67
CA LEU A 374 -22.05 -15.36 31.02
C LEU A 374 -23.36 -16.05 31.42
N LEU A 375 -24.50 -15.40 31.20
CA LEU A 375 -25.82 -15.97 31.45
C LEU A 375 -26.03 -17.26 30.65
N LEU A 376 -25.63 -17.28 29.37
CA LEU A 376 -25.70 -18.47 28.52
C LEU A 376 -24.85 -19.61 29.09
N LEU A 377 -23.64 -19.34 29.56
CA LEU A 377 -22.78 -20.35 30.19
C LEU A 377 -23.40 -20.91 31.48
N VAL A 378 -24.00 -20.05 32.31
CA VAL A 378 -24.71 -20.48 33.52
C VAL A 378 -25.90 -21.37 33.17
N LEU A 379 -26.73 -20.95 32.21
CA LEU A 379 -27.90 -21.73 31.76
C LEU A 379 -27.49 -23.07 31.14
N LEU A 380 -26.40 -23.09 30.36
CA LEU A 380 -25.87 -24.31 29.76
C LEU A 380 -25.28 -25.25 30.82
N ALA A 381 -24.59 -24.73 31.83
CA ALA A 381 -24.11 -25.52 32.97
C ALA A 381 -25.27 -26.12 33.78
N MET A 382 -26.32 -25.34 34.05
CA MET A 382 -27.53 -25.83 34.71
C MET A 382 -28.20 -26.93 33.89
N TRP A 383 -28.36 -26.73 32.58
CA TRP A 383 -28.88 -27.75 31.66
C TRP A 383 -28.01 -29.02 31.67
N LEU A 384 -26.69 -28.89 31.61
CA LEU A 384 -25.77 -30.02 31.62
C LEU A 384 -25.89 -30.84 32.92
N VAL A 385 -26.04 -30.18 34.08
CA VAL A 385 -26.30 -30.85 35.36
C VAL A 385 -27.60 -31.67 35.30
N THR A 386 -28.66 -31.14 34.68
CA THR A 386 -29.92 -31.89 34.53
C THR A 386 -29.81 -33.10 33.62
N VAL A 387 -28.92 -33.06 32.62
CA VAL A 387 -28.68 -34.18 31.71
C VAL A 387 -27.80 -35.25 32.37
N ILE A 388 -26.76 -34.85 33.10
CA ILE A 388 -25.79 -35.77 33.72
C ILE A 388 -26.34 -36.40 35.00
N ALA A 389 -27.16 -35.68 35.76
CA ALA A 389 -27.77 -36.15 37.00
C ALA A 389 -29.31 -36.02 36.95
N PRO A 390 -30.02 -36.95 36.27
CA PRO A 390 -31.48 -36.90 36.11
C PRO A 390 -32.26 -36.94 37.44
N GLU A 391 -31.66 -37.56 38.45
CA GLU A 391 -32.17 -37.72 39.83
C GLU A 391 -31.84 -36.52 40.74
N SER A 392 -31.15 -35.49 40.22
CA SER A 392 -30.85 -34.28 40.99
C SER A 392 -32.11 -33.44 41.23
N TRP A 393 -32.09 -32.65 42.32
CA TRP A 393 -33.19 -31.75 42.65
C TRP A 393 -33.39 -30.74 41.51
N ARG A 394 -34.55 -30.81 40.85
CA ARG A 394 -34.91 -29.88 39.78
C ARG A 394 -35.35 -28.56 40.41
N PHE A 395 -34.52 -27.53 40.27
CA PHE A 395 -34.93 -26.17 40.59
C PHE A 395 -36.00 -25.71 39.59
N MET A 396 -36.90 -24.83 40.03
CA MET A 396 -37.91 -24.18 39.19
C MET A 396 -37.26 -23.64 37.92
N SER A 397 -37.80 -23.99 36.75
CA SER A 397 -37.26 -23.45 35.51
C SER A 397 -37.52 -21.95 35.45
N ILE A 398 -36.45 -21.16 35.48
CA ILE A 398 -36.46 -19.70 35.36
C ILE A 398 -37.19 -19.27 34.07
N LEU A 399 -37.21 -20.16 33.07
CA LEU A 399 -37.68 -19.94 31.71
C LEU A 399 -39.12 -20.41 31.44
N SER A 400 -39.67 -21.35 32.22
CA SER A 400 -40.94 -22.01 31.86
C SER A 400 -42.19 -21.18 32.13
N ASP A 401 -42.14 -20.27 33.10
CA ASP A 401 -43.36 -19.69 33.68
C ASP A 401 -43.65 -18.25 33.23
N SER A 402 -42.92 -17.71 32.24
CA SER A 402 -43.12 -16.34 31.75
C SER A 402 -43.23 -16.29 30.23
N TRP A 403 -44.45 -16.07 29.72
CA TRP A 403 -44.72 -15.90 28.29
C TRP A 403 -43.86 -14.79 27.66
N LEU A 404 -43.62 -13.70 28.39
CA LEU A 404 -42.79 -12.58 27.94
C LEU A 404 -41.33 -13.01 27.74
N LEU A 405 -40.73 -13.68 28.73
CA LEU A 405 -39.35 -14.14 28.64
C LEU A 405 -39.18 -15.17 27.52
N THR A 406 -40.07 -16.14 27.41
CA THR A 406 -40.03 -17.15 26.33
C THR A 406 -40.15 -16.49 24.96
N THR A 407 -41.06 -15.53 24.79
CA THR A 407 -41.23 -14.79 23.53
C THR A 407 -39.97 -13.98 23.18
N LEU A 408 -39.41 -13.25 24.14
CA LEU A 408 -38.18 -12.49 23.95
C LEU A 408 -37.00 -13.39 23.60
N LEU A 409 -36.88 -14.58 24.20
CA LEU A 409 -35.83 -15.54 23.88
C LEU A 409 -35.96 -16.10 22.47
N TRP A 410 -37.18 -16.40 22.00
CA TRP A 410 -37.40 -16.81 20.61
C TRP A 410 -37.06 -15.71 19.61
N LEU A 411 -37.51 -14.48 19.87
CA LEU A 411 -37.18 -13.33 19.03
C LEU A 411 -35.66 -13.09 18.98
N ASN A 412 -35.00 -13.14 20.14
CA ASN A 412 -33.55 -13.03 20.22
C ASN A 412 -32.82 -14.20 19.55
N GLY A 413 -33.34 -15.42 19.63
CA GLY A 413 -32.82 -16.58 18.93
C GLY A 413 -32.86 -16.39 17.41
N LEU A 414 -33.94 -15.80 16.89
CA LEU A 414 -34.06 -15.43 15.48
C LEU A 414 -33.06 -14.33 15.10
N MET A 415 -32.89 -13.29 15.93
CA MET A 415 -31.90 -12.24 15.72
C MET A 415 -30.47 -12.80 15.73
N LEU A 416 -30.16 -13.69 16.66
CA LEU A 416 -28.87 -14.38 16.76
C LEU A 416 -28.62 -15.26 15.53
N PHE A 417 -29.62 -16.02 15.09
CA PHE A 417 -29.51 -16.84 13.88
C PHE A 417 -29.24 -15.97 12.65
N ASN A 418 -29.97 -14.87 12.48
CA ASN A 418 -29.69 -13.90 11.42
C ASN A 418 -28.25 -13.37 11.53
N ARG A 419 -27.80 -12.94 12.71
CA ARG A 419 -26.42 -12.44 12.91
C ARG A 419 -25.36 -13.46 12.54
N LEU A 420 -25.52 -14.71 12.98
CA LEU A 420 -24.61 -15.81 12.64
C LEU A 420 -24.63 -16.11 11.14
N PHE A 421 -25.81 -16.11 10.52
CA PHE A 421 -25.94 -16.30 9.08
C PHE A 421 -25.24 -15.19 8.28
N GLN A 422 -25.47 -13.92 8.61
CA GLN A 422 -24.84 -12.79 7.92
C GLN A 422 -23.33 -12.88 8.03
N ARG A 423 -22.80 -13.07 9.24
CA ARG A 423 -21.36 -13.21 9.48
C ARG A 423 -20.76 -14.39 8.71
N ALA A 424 -21.35 -15.58 8.86
CA ALA A 424 -20.89 -16.77 8.16
C ALA A 424 -20.94 -16.60 6.63
N TRP A 425 -21.96 -15.91 6.10
CA TRP A 425 -22.07 -15.60 4.68
C TRP A 425 -20.90 -14.74 4.20
N PHE A 426 -20.63 -13.58 4.81
CA PHE A 426 -19.55 -12.69 4.36
C PHE A 426 -18.16 -13.33 4.51
N VAL A 427 -17.91 -14.02 5.62
CA VAL A 427 -16.65 -14.73 5.85
C VAL A 427 -16.47 -15.85 4.83
N THR A 428 -17.52 -16.64 4.54
CA THR A 428 -17.44 -17.73 3.56
C THR A 428 -17.09 -17.23 2.17
N ARG A 429 -17.69 -16.11 1.72
CA ARG A 429 -17.46 -15.60 0.36
C ARG A 429 -16.05 -15.09 0.13
N PHE A 430 -15.35 -14.65 1.18
CA PHE A 430 -13.97 -14.16 1.10
C PHE A 430 -12.93 -15.23 1.50
N TYR A 431 -13.17 -15.98 2.58
CA TYR A 431 -12.18 -16.88 3.20
C TYR A 431 -12.53 -18.38 3.09
N GLY A 432 -13.75 -18.72 2.66
CA GLY A 432 -14.23 -20.10 2.49
C GLY A 432 -15.06 -20.63 3.65
N ILE A 433 -15.72 -21.77 3.44
CA ILE A 433 -16.73 -22.35 4.35
C ILE A 433 -16.16 -22.65 5.74
N GLY A 434 -14.91 -23.12 5.82
CA GLY A 434 -14.26 -23.44 7.10
C GLY A 434 -14.20 -22.24 8.04
N GLU A 435 -13.74 -21.11 7.54
CA GLU A 435 -13.71 -19.84 8.29
C GLU A 435 -15.13 -19.34 8.61
N GLY A 436 -16.07 -19.51 7.67
CA GLY A 436 -17.47 -19.17 7.87
C GLY A 436 -18.12 -19.92 9.04
N LEU A 437 -17.87 -21.22 9.16
CA LEU A 437 -18.37 -22.04 10.28
C LEU A 437 -17.69 -21.67 11.61
N LEU A 438 -16.39 -21.37 11.57
CA LEU A 438 -15.62 -20.93 12.74
C LEU A 438 -16.05 -19.56 13.28
N SER A 439 -16.70 -18.74 12.47
CA SER A 439 -17.17 -17.42 12.91
C SER A 439 -18.18 -17.48 14.06
N ALA A 440 -18.94 -18.58 14.19
CA ALA A 440 -19.90 -18.77 15.28
C ALA A 440 -19.23 -18.91 16.66
N PRO A 441 -18.32 -19.87 16.90
CA PRO A 441 -17.61 -19.95 18.18
C PRO A 441 -16.68 -18.75 18.41
N ARG A 442 -16.10 -18.15 17.36
CA ARG A 442 -15.30 -16.92 17.48
C ARG A 442 -16.10 -15.71 17.92
N MET A 443 -17.41 -15.67 17.70
CA MET A 443 -18.26 -14.58 18.18
C MET A 443 -18.24 -14.47 19.72
N MET A 444 -18.20 -15.61 20.43
CA MET A 444 -18.06 -15.61 21.89
C MET A 444 -16.72 -15.04 22.33
N TRP A 445 -15.64 -15.38 21.61
CA TRP A 445 -14.30 -14.85 21.84
C TRP A 445 -14.20 -13.36 21.53
N SER A 446 -14.79 -12.89 20.43
CA SER A 446 -14.91 -11.47 20.08
C SER A 446 -15.58 -10.67 21.21
N ASN A 447 -16.69 -11.16 21.77
CA ASN A 447 -17.36 -10.51 22.90
C ASN A 447 -16.46 -10.40 24.14
N PHE A 448 -15.65 -11.43 24.42
CA PHE A 448 -14.67 -11.40 25.52
C PHE A 448 -13.61 -10.31 25.28
N VAL A 449 -12.95 -10.31 24.11
CA VAL A 449 -11.91 -9.32 23.77
C VAL A 449 -12.48 -7.90 23.79
N ASN A 450 -13.64 -7.68 23.17
CA ASN A 450 -14.30 -6.37 23.11
C ASN A 450 -14.70 -5.86 24.52
N PHE A 451 -15.13 -6.74 25.42
CA PHE A 451 -15.45 -6.36 26.80
C PHE A 451 -14.23 -5.84 27.57
N PHE A 452 -13.10 -6.58 27.55
CA PHE A 452 -11.90 -6.14 28.24
C PHE A 452 -11.25 -4.91 27.58
N ALA A 453 -11.32 -4.80 26.24
CA ALA A 453 -10.93 -3.59 25.52
C ALA A 453 -11.75 -2.37 25.97
N ASN A 454 -13.06 -2.54 26.16
CA ASN A 454 -13.95 -1.50 26.63
C ASN A 454 -13.65 -1.07 28.08
N LEU A 455 -13.39 -2.02 28.98
CA LEU A 455 -12.99 -1.71 30.36
C LEU A 455 -11.66 -0.95 30.40
N ARG A 456 -10.68 -1.36 29.58
CA ARG A 456 -9.39 -0.66 29.47
C ARG A 456 -9.59 0.76 28.95
N ALA A 457 -10.39 0.95 27.90
CA ALA A 457 -10.70 2.26 27.33
C ALA A 457 -11.35 3.19 28.37
N LEU A 458 -12.36 2.69 29.09
CA LEU A 458 -13.05 3.46 30.14
C LEU A 458 -12.08 3.88 31.25
N ARG A 459 -11.22 2.95 31.69
CA ARG A 459 -10.21 3.21 32.72
C ARG A 459 -9.22 4.29 32.27
N GLN A 460 -8.72 4.21 31.03
CA GLN A 460 -7.80 5.21 30.47
C GLN A 460 -8.42 6.61 30.44
N VAL A 461 -9.68 6.73 30.00
CA VAL A 461 -10.38 8.03 29.95
C VAL A 461 -10.64 8.58 31.35
N MET A 462 -11.01 7.72 32.31
CA MET A 462 -11.22 8.13 33.70
C MET A 462 -9.94 8.60 34.39
N GLU A 463 -8.81 7.89 34.18
CA GLU A 463 -7.52 8.22 34.80
C GLU A 463 -6.94 9.55 34.28
N MET A 464 -7.19 9.90 33.01
CA MET A 464 -6.63 11.11 32.41
C MET A 464 -7.54 12.34 32.53
N GLY A 465 -8.82 12.18 32.85
CA GLY A 465 -9.79 13.26 33.08
C GLY A 465 -10.22 14.04 31.83
N ASP A 466 -9.38 14.09 30.79
CA ASP A 466 -9.68 14.67 29.48
C ASP A 466 -9.43 13.63 28.36
N SER A 467 -10.52 13.24 27.68
CA SER A 467 -10.48 12.30 26.54
C SER A 467 -9.56 12.74 25.39
N ARG A 468 -9.26 14.04 25.26
CA ARG A 468 -8.42 14.59 24.18
C ARG A 468 -6.92 14.42 24.44
N ARG A 469 -6.52 14.02 25.64
CA ARG A 469 -5.10 13.92 26.05
C ARG A 469 -4.60 12.49 26.17
N VAL A 470 -5.38 11.50 25.75
CA VAL A 470 -5.02 10.10 25.93
C VAL A 470 -3.81 9.75 25.08
N ALA A 471 -2.70 9.44 25.76
CA ALA A 471 -1.40 9.21 25.14
C ALA A 471 -1.37 7.91 24.34
N TRP A 472 -0.57 7.95 23.27
CA TRP A 472 -0.31 6.88 22.31
C TRP A 472 0.37 5.66 22.98
N ASP A 473 -0.20 4.47 22.79
CA ASP A 473 0.33 3.19 23.28
C ASP A 473 0.35 2.20 22.09
N LYS A 474 1.44 2.19 21.30
CA LYS A 474 1.57 1.34 20.09
C LYS A 474 1.62 -0.13 20.50
N THR A 475 0.92 -0.97 19.75
CA THR A 475 1.15 -2.42 19.77
C THR A 475 2.42 -2.71 18.99
N THR A 476 3.41 -3.33 19.63
CA THR A 476 4.61 -3.84 18.96
C THR A 476 4.19 -4.90 17.95
N HIS A 477 4.55 -4.71 16.68
CA HIS A 477 4.43 -5.75 15.66
C HIS A 477 5.81 -6.42 15.54
N GLU A 478 5.86 -7.73 15.78
CA GLU A 478 7.09 -8.52 15.68
C GLU A 478 7.21 -9.16 14.29
N PHE A 479 8.32 -8.89 13.61
CA PHE A 479 8.80 -9.67 12.47
C PHE A 479 10.28 -10.01 12.69
N PRO A 480 10.77 -11.15 12.16
CA PRO A 480 12.17 -11.54 12.29
C PRO A 480 13.07 -10.58 11.49
N ALA A 481 14.03 -9.96 12.18
CA ALA A 481 14.98 -9.03 11.59
C ALA A 481 15.97 -9.73 10.64
N ILE A 482 16.11 -9.21 9.43
CA ILE A 482 17.25 -9.48 8.56
C ILE A 482 18.11 -8.22 8.56
N ALA A 483 19.33 -8.34 9.09
CA ALA A 483 20.30 -7.25 9.08
C ALA A 483 20.91 -7.09 7.68
N ALA A 484 20.92 -5.87 7.14
CA ALA A 484 21.68 -5.52 5.95
C ALA A 484 22.81 -4.52 6.31
N PRO A 485 24.01 -4.65 5.71
CA PRO A 485 25.17 -3.83 6.04
C PRO A 485 25.14 -2.45 5.37
N ALA A 486 25.72 -1.45 6.05
CA ALA A 486 25.97 -0.11 5.51
C ALA A 486 27.00 -0.16 4.35
N ARG A 487 26.77 0.63 3.28
CA ARG A 487 27.57 0.61 2.04
C ARG A 487 28.40 1.89 1.85
N THR A 488 29.61 1.70 1.31
CA THR A 488 30.59 2.76 0.97
C THR A 488 30.34 3.35 -0.43
N PRO A 489 30.55 4.67 -0.67
CA PRO A 489 30.40 5.29 -1.99
C PRO A 489 31.30 4.69 -3.10
N LEU A 490 30.84 4.71 -4.36
CA LEU A 490 31.53 4.11 -5.51
C LEU A 490 32.99 4.58 -5.65
N GLY A 491 33.22 5.89 -5.54
CA GLY A 491 34.57 6.46 -5.64
C GLY A 491 35.53 5.91 -4.59
N GLN A 492 35.07 5.81 -3.33
CA GLN A 492 35.87 5.24 -2.26
C GLN A 492 36.09 3.73 -2.44
N ARG A 493 35.13 3.00 -3.03
CA ARG A 493 35.33 1.59 -3.39
C ARG A 493 36.37 1.41 -4.50
N LEU A 494 36.38 2.29 -5.51
CA LEU A 494 37.38 2.27 -6.57
C LEU A 494 38.79 2.53 -6.01
N VAL A 495 38.92 3.48 -5.08
CA VAL A 495 40.18 3.74 -4.35
C VAL A 495 40.59 2.55 -3.48
N ALA A 496 39.66 1.99 -2.70
CA ALA A 496 39.93 0.84 -1.83
C ALA A 496 40.38 -0.41 -2.60
N LYS A 497 39.93 -0.56 -3.86
CA LYS A 497 40.38 -1.61 -4.78
C LYS A 497 41.72 -1.32 -5.47
N GLY A 498 42.28 -0.13 -5.29
CA GLY A 498 43.50 0.31 -5.97
C GLY A 498 43.32 0.57 -7.48
N LEU A 499 42.07 0.74 -7.95
CA LEU A 499 41.79 1.01 -9.36
C LEU A 499 42.03 2.46 -9.75
N ILE A 500 41.88 3.38 -8.80
CA ILE A 500 42.20 4.81 -8.94
C ILE A 500 42.86 5.31 -7.64
N SER A 501 43.63 6.40 -7.71
CA SER A 501 44.14 7.08 -6.51
C SER A 501 43.12 8.07 -5.93
N ASP A 502 43.27 8.44 -4.65
CA ASP A 502 42.46 9.50 -4.03
C ASP A 502 42.59 10.83 -4.79
N GLU A 503 43.77 11.14 -5.31
CA GLU A 503 44.03 12.33 -6.12
C GLU A 503 43.24 12.30 -7.44
N GLN A 504 43.23 11.16 -8.13
CA GLN A 504 42.42 10.95 -9.35
C GLN A 504 40.93 11.08 -9.04
N LEU A 505 40.46 10.52 -7.92
CA LEU A 505 39.07 10.67 -7.49
C LEU A 505 38.70 12.15 -7.25
N GLN A 506 39.54 12.90 -6.55
CA GLN A 506 39.31 14.34 -6.29
C GLN A 506 39.32 15.15 -7.59
N GLN A 507 40.25 14.87 -8.52
CA GLN A 507 40.28 15.52 -9.83
C GLN A 507 39.04 15.22 -10.68
N ALA A 508 38.50 14.00 -10.60
CA ALA A 508 37.27 13.64 -11.31
C ALA A 508 36.03 14.31 -10.71
N ILE A 509 35.95 14.41 -9.38
CA ILE A 509 34.84 15.08 -8.67
C ILE A 509 34.85 16.60 -8.92
N THR A 510 36.03 17.21 -9.01
CA THR A 510 36.21 18.66 -9.21
C THR A 510 36.24 19.08 -10.68
N SER A 511 35.96 18.17 -11.61
CA SER A 511 35.93 18.47 -13.04
C SER A 511 34.94 19.62 -13.34
N PRO A 512 35.34 20.66 -14.09
CA PRO A 512 34.46 21.79 -14.41
C PRO A 512 33.29 21.38 -15.30
N VAL A 513 33.43 20.26 -16.02
CA VAL A 513 32.37 19.69 -16.84
C VAL A 513 31.58 18.70 -15.99
N ARG A 514 30.32 19.03 -15.72
CA ARG A 514 29.41 18.16 -14.94
C ARG A 514 29.13 16.87 -15.69
N ARG A 515 29.78 15.77 -15.29
CA ARG A 515 29.59 14.40 -15.81
C ARG A 515 29.36 13.41 -14.65
N ARG A 516 28.84 12.22 -14.96
CA ARG A 516 28.84 11.12 -13.99
C ARG A 516 30.28 10.70 -13.70
N LEU A 517 30.61 10.48 -12.42
CA LEU A 517 31.96 10.13 -11.98
C LEU A 517 32.57 8.98 -12.80
N GLY A 518 31.85 7.87 -12.94
CA GLY A 518 32.32 6.71 -13.70
C GLY A 518 32.73 7.06 -15.13
N ARG A 519 31.96 7.91 -15.81
CA ARG A 519 32.25 8.32 -17.19
C ARG A 519 33.48 9.22 -17.29
N GLU A 520 33.63 10.15 -16.36
CA GLU A 520 34.81 11.02 -16.31
C GLU A 520 36.10 10.19 -16.14
N LEU A 521 36.05 9.13 -15.34
CA LEU A 521 37.17 8.20 -15.17
C LEU A 521 37.49 7.42 -16.45
N LEU A 522 36.46 6.99 -17.21
CA LEU A 522 36.65 6.32 -18.51
C LEU A 522 37.28 7.26 -19.54
N LEU A 523 36.75 8.48 -19.70
CA LEU A 523 37.25 9.45 -20.68
C LEU A 523 38.71 9.87 -20.43
N ARG A 524 39.16 9.83 -19.17
CA ARG A 524 40.55 10.12 -18.79
C ARG A 524 41.48 8.90 -18.94
N GLY A 525 40.94 7.74 -19.29
CA GLY A 525 41.69 6.48 -19.40
C GLY A 525 42.19 5.94 -18.07
N TRP A 526 41.66 6.41 -16.93
CA TRP A 526 42.07 5.97 -15.60
C TRP A 526 41.38 4.67 -15.17
N LEU A 527 40.31 4.29 -15.85
CA LEU A 527 39.51 3.10 -15.58
C LEU A 527 38.96 2.58 -16.91
N ASN A 528 38.79 1.26 -17.06
CA ASN A 528 38.05 0.70 -18.20
C ASN A 528 36.58 0.41 -17.84
N SER A 529 35.72 0.23 -18.85
CA SER A 529 34.28 0.08 -18.64
C SER A 529 33.91 -1.19 -17.86
N GLU A 530 34.69 -2.26 -18.00
CA GLU A 530 34.50 -3.52 -17.26
C GLU A 530 34.82 -3.39 -15.77
N GLN A 531 35.94 -2.75 -15.42
CA GLN A 531 36.33 -2.47 -14.03
C GLN A 531 35.29 -1.57 -13.34
N LEU A 532 34.76 -0.59 -14.07
CA LEU A 532 33.70 0.29 -13.57
C LEU A 532 32.42 -0.49 -13.29
N VAL A 533 31.93 -1.26 -14.26
CA VAL A 533 30.67 -1.99 -14.11
C VAL A 533 30.80 -3.11 -13.08
N ALA A 534 31.94 -3.80 -12.99
CA ALA A 534 32.19 -4.82 -11.97
C ALA A 534 32.14 -4.23 -10.55
N THR A 535 32.76 -3.07 -10.36
CA THR A 535 32.74 -2.39 -9.05
C THR A 535 31.35 -1.87 -8.70
N LEU A 536 30.61 -1.36 -9.69
CA LEU A 536 29.22 -0.93 -9.51
C LEU A 536 28.30 -2.12 -9.18
N ALA A 537 28.46 -3.24 -9.90
CA ALA A 537 27.71 -4.48 -9.72
C ALA A 537 27.88 -5.05 -8.32
N GLU A 538 29.12 -5.13 -7.82
CA GLU A 538 29.39 -5.54 -6.44
C GLU A 538 28.87 -4.56 -5.39
N GLN A 539 28.87 -3.25 -5.68
CA GLN A 539 28.30 -2.26 -4.76
C GLN A 539 26.80 -2.44 -4.60
N MET A 540 26.12 -2.82 -5.69
CA MET A 540 24.67 -2.92 -5.74
C MET A 540 24.15 -4.35 -5.54
N ASP A 541 25.04 -5.33 -5.42
CA ASP A 541 24.70 -6.76 -5.40
C ASP A 541 23.88 -7.18 -6.63
N LEU A 542 24.34 -6.74 -7.81
CA LEU A 542 23.71 -7.01 -9.10
C LEU A 542 24.63 -7.84 -10.00
N PRO A 543 24.09 -8.74 -10.83
CA PRO A 543 24.88 -9.43 -11.84
C PRO A 543 25.28 -8.46 -12.97
N TRP A 544 26.45 -8.69 -13.57
CA TRP A 544 26.90 -7.98 -14.77
C TRP A 544 27.51 -8.96 -15.78
N ALA A 545 27.58 -8.56 -17.05
CA ALA A 545 28.24 -9.34 -18.09
C ALA A 545 28.88 -8.42 -19.14
N PRO A 546 29.99 -8.83 -19.78
CA PRO A 546 30.53 -8.13 -20.94
C PRO A 546 29.49 -8.14 -22.07
N LEU A 547 29.48 -7.07 -22.87
CA LEU A 547 28.50 -6.90 -23.94
C LEU A 547 29.18 -6.40 -25.22
N ASN A 548 29.05 -7.20 -26.28
CA ASN A 548 29.29 -6.76 -27.65
C ASN A 548 27.94 -6.68 -28.38
N PRO A 549 27.41 -5.48 -28.66
CA PRO A 549 26.08 -5.35 -29.25
C PRO A 549 25.98 -5.93 -30.66
N PHE A 550 27.08 -6.03 -31.40
CA PHE A 550 27.09 -6.49 -32.80
C PHE A 550 27.04 -8.02 -32.92
N LYS A 551 27.32 -8.75 -31.84
CA LYS A 551 27.31 -10.22 -31.78
C LYS A 551 26.03 -10.83 -31.20
N LEU A 552 25.00 -10.01 -30.95
CA LEU A 552 23.73 -10.48 -30.39
C LEU A 552 22.88 -11.20 -31.43
N ASP A 553 22.20 -12.27 -31.01
CA ASP A 553 21.27 -13.02 -31.86
C ASP A 553 20.06 -12.15 -32.25
N PRO A 554 19.79 -11.92 -33.54
CA PRO A 554 18.61 -11.19 -34.01
C PRO A 554 17.27 -11.76 -33.50
N GLN A 555 17.19 -13.06 -33.22
CA GLN A 555 15.99 -13.66 -32.65
C GLN A 555 15.72 -13.21 -31.21
N LEU A 556 16.77 -12.93 -30.43
CA LEU A 556 16.63 -12.36 -29.09
C LEU A 556 16.17 -10.92 -29.15
N ILE A 557 16.75 -10.13 -30.07
CA ILE A 557 16.37 -8.73 -30.32
C ILE A 557 14.87 -8.63 -30.66
N ALA A 558 14.38 -9.47 -31.57
CA ALA A 558 12.97 -9.45 -31.98
C ALA A 558 11.96 -9.70 -30.83
N LYS A 559 12.39 -10.29 -29.71
CA LYS A 559 11.53 -10.58 -28.54
C LYS A 559 11.23 -9.34 -27.70
N LEU A 560 11.99 -8.25 -27.84
CA LEU A 560 11.76 -7.01 -27.09
C LEU A 560 11.32 -5.89 -28.06
N PRO A 561 10.08 -5.38 -27.96
CA PRO A 561 9.63 -4.25 -28.76
C PRO A 561 10.51 -3.01 -28.56
N ARG A 562 10.78 -2.28 -29.66
CA ARG A 562 11.58 -1.06 -29.66
C ARG A 562 11.14 -0.05 -28.61
N LYS A 563 9.82 0.13 -28.43
CA LYS A 563 9.25 1.03 -27.42
C LYS A 563 9.79 0.71 -26.02
N LEU A 564 9.72 -0.56 -25.61
CA LEU A 564 10.21 -1.00 -24.29
C LEU A 564 11.74 -0.90 -24.21
N ALA A 565 12.46 -1.34 -25.24
CA ALA A 565 13.93 -1.28 -25.28
C ALA A 565 14.45 0.16 -25.11
N THR A 566 13.85 1.11 -25.82
CA THR A 566 14.27 2.52 -25.82
C THR A 566 13.81 3.23 -24.55
N HIS A 567 12.59 2.97 -24.08
CA HIS A 567 12.02 3.60 -22.89
C HIS A 567 12.80 3.21 -21.62
N TYR A 568 13.08 1.91 -21.44
CA TYR A 568 13.81 1.43 -20.25
C TYR A 568 15.32 1.40 -20.44
N GLY A 569 15.83 1.67 -21.65
CA GLY A 569 17.26 1.66 -21.94
C GLY A 569 17.90 0.28 -21.82
N VAL A 570 17.21 -0.77 -22.30
CA VAL A 570 17.60 -2.18 -22.12
C VAL A 570 17.70 -2.95 -23.43
N LEU A 571 18.59 -3.95 -23.47
CA LEU A 571 18.74 -4.87 -24.61
C LEU A 571 18.57 -6.33 -24.18
N PRO A 572 17.86 -7.19 -24.93
CA PRO A 572 17.84 -8.61 -24.65
C PRO A 572 19.19 -9.24 -25.05
N VAL A 573 19.85 -9.93 -24.13
CA VAL A 573 21.20 -10.47 -24.33
C VAL A 573 21.31 -11.98 -24.19
N ALA A 574 20.40 -12.61 -23.45
CA ALA A 574 20.38 -14.06 -23.26
C ALA A 574 19.00 -14.54 -22.84
N GLU A 575 18.81 -15.85 -22.86
CA GLU A 575 17.68 -16.53 -22.22
C GLU A 575 18.21 -17.54 -21.21
N ASP A 576 17.61 -17.56 -20.03
CA ASP A 576 17.86 -18.55 -18.99
C ASP A 576 16.54 -19.28 -18.68
N GLY A 577 16.37 -20.43 -19.32
CA GLY A 577 15.08 -21.13 -19.36
C GLY A 577 13.99 -20.26 -19.99
N ASP A 578 12.95 -19.93 -19.21
CA ASP A 578 11.85 -19.05 -19.64
C ASP A 578 12.14 -17.56 -19.40
N THR A 579 13.22 -17.23 -18.70
CA THR A 579 13.55 -15.85 -18.31
C THR A 579 14.35 -15.14 -19.40
N LEU A 580 13.86 -14.00 -19.88
CA LEU A 580 14.61 -13.13 -20.79
C LEU A 580 15.59 -12.26 -20.00
N VAL A 581 16.88 -12.37 -20.29
CA VAL A 581 17.94 -11.58 -19.64
C VAL A 581 18.16 -10.29 -20.41
N LEU A 582 17.99 -9.16 -19.74
CA LEU A 582 18.14 -7.82 -20.27
C LEU A 582 19.44 -7.18 -19.77
N ALA A 583 20.21 -6.55 -20.66
CA ALA A 583 21.37 -5.75 -20.32
C ALA A 583 21.00 -4.27 -20.22
N SER A 584 21.56 -3.58 -19.23
CA SER A 584 21.42 -2.13 -19.04
C SER A 584 22.72 -1.49 -18.56
N GLU A 585 23.00 -0.27 -19.00
CA GLU A 585 24.14 0.53 -18.50
C GLU A 585 23.90 1.13 -17.12
N SER A 586 22.68 1.07 -16.62
CA SER A 586 22.30 1.56 -15.30
C SER A 586 21.37 0.56 -14.63
N PRO A 587 21.34 0.50 -13.29
CA PRO A 587 20.43 -0.37 -12.57
C PRO A 587 18.99 -0.15 -13.03
N VAL A 588 18.35 -1.22 -13.51
CA VAL A 588 16.93 -1.19 -13.88
C VAL A 588 16.14 -1.46 -12.62
N SER A 589 15.20 -0.56 -12.30
CA SER A 589 14.37 -0.74 -11.10
C SER A 589 13.52 -2.01 -11.22
N GLN A 590 13.22 -2.66 -10.09
CA GLN A 590 12.32 -3.82 -10.09
C GLN A 590 10.91 -3.47 -10.58
N VAL A 591 10.47 -2.22 -10.40
CA VAL A 591 9.22 -1.69 -10.97
C VAL A 591 9.26 -1.80 -12.49
N SER A 592 10.32 -1.27 -13.10
CA SER A 592 10.52 -1.29 -14.54
C SER A 592 10.61 -2.73 -15.08
N LEU A 593 11.33 -3.63 -14.40
CA LEU A 593 11.37 -5.05 -14.77
C LEU A 593 10.01 -5.73 -14.66
N GLY A 594 9.25 -5.41 -13.61
CA GLY A 594 7.87 -5.87 -13.44
C GLY A 594 6.98 -5.43 -14.59
N VAL A 595 7.08 -4.17 -15.03
CA VAL A 595 6.34 -3.65 -16.19
C VAL A 595 6.74 -4.37 -17.48
N ILE A 596 8.03 -4.53 -17.76
CA ILE A 596 8.52 -5.22 -18.95
C ILE A 596 8.03 -6.67 -18.94
N SER A 597 8.14 -7.37 -17.81
CA SER A 597 7.66 -8.75 -17.61
C SER A 597 6.17 -8.88 -17.93
N ARG A 598 5.33 -7.95 -17.43
CA ARG A 598 3.89 -7.94 -17.70
C ARG A 598 3.57 -7.71 -19.18
N HIS A 599 4.27 -6.78 -19.84
CA HIS A 599 4.09 -6.52 -21.27
C HIS A 599 4.50 -7.71 -22.14
N LEU A 600 5.61 -8.36 -21.81
CA LEU A 600 6.11 -9.53 -22.54
C LEU A 600 5.41 -10.84 -22.15
N LYS A 601 4.63 -10.83 -21.06
CA LYS A 601 3.97 -12.01 -20.46
C LYS A 601 4.93 -13.16 -20.16
N ARG A 602 6.16 -12.83 -19.77
CA ARG A 602 7.21 -13.78 -19.41
C ARG A 602 8.17 -13.17 -18.39
N PRO A 603 8.84 -13.97 -17.53
CA PRO A 603 9.79 -13.44 -16.57
C PRO A 603 10.98 -12.76 -17.27
N VAL A 604 11.46 -11.66 -16.67
CA VAL A 604 12.66 -10.95 -17.13
C VAL A 604 13.61 -10.72 -15.96
N SER A 605 14.91 -10.70 -16.25
CA SER A 605 15.95 -10.30 -15.30
C SER A 605 16.88 -9.26 -15.93
N ALA A 606 17.55 -8.45 -15.11
CA ALA A 606 18.52 -7.48 -15.58
C ALA A 606 19.95 -7.86 -15.19
N ARG A 607 20.89 -7.56 -16.08
CA ARG A 607 22.33 -7.55 -15.81
C ARG A 607 22.90 -6.19 -16.19
N LEU A 608 23.85 -5.70 -15.41
CA LEU A 608 24.59 -4.51 -15.78
C LEU A 608 25.52 -4.82 -16.96
N ALA A 609 25.65 -3.85 -17.85
CA ALA A 609 26.56 -3.90 -19.00
C ALA A 609 27.55 -2.73 -18.96
N PRO A 610 28.72 -2.88 -19.58
CA PRO A 610 29.71 -1.81 -19.63
C PRO A 610 29.14 -0.55 -20.28
N GLN A 611 29.58 0.61 -19.80
CA GLN A 611 29.05 1.90 -20.20
C GLN A 611 29.20 2.12 -21.72
N GLY A 612 28.14 2.64 -22.36
CA GLY A 612 28.07 2.89 -23.80
C GLY A 612 27.66 1.68 -24.66
N ARG A 613 27.81 0.44 -24.18
CA ARG A 613 27.54 -0.78 -24.98
C ARG A 613 26.06 -0.96 -25.28
N VAL A 614 25.17 -0.69 -24.33
CA VAL A 614 23.72 -0.79 -24.53
C VAL A 614 23.22 0.34 -25.42
N THR A 615 23.77 1.54 -25.24
CA THR A 615 23.48 2.71 -26.06
C THR A 615 23.83 2.45 -27.53
N LEU A 616 24.99 1.83 -27.81
CA LEU A 616 25.35 1.40 -29.17
C LEU A 616 24.38 0.34 -29.71
N GLY A 617 24.09 -0.69 -28.92
CA GLY A 617 23.18 -1.74 -29.36
C GLY A 617 21.75 -1.26 -29.60
N LEU A 618 21.24 -0.30 -28.81
CA LEU A 618 19.95 0.33 -29.07
C LEU A 618 19.95 1.10 -30.40
N ARG A 619 21.03 1.83 -30.71
CA ARG A 619 21.18 2.57 -31.96
C ARG A 619 21.33 1.67 -33.19
N TYR A 620 21.89 0.48 -33.01
CA TYR A 620 22.13 -0.50 -34.06
C TYR A 620 20.90 -1.37 -34.33
N HIS A 621 20.37 -2.03 -33.30
CA HIS A 621 19.25 -2.98 -33.42
C HIS A 621 17.87 -2.32 -33.46
N TYR A 622 17.72 -1.13 -32.88
CA TYR A 622 16.46 -0.38 -32.84
C TYR A 622 16.63 1.02 -33.42
N PRO A 623 17.00 1.13 -34.72
CA PRO A 623 17.35 2.41 -35.33
C PRO A 623 16.20 3.41 -35.25
N SER A 624 16.53 4.64 -34.88
CA SER A 624 15.56 5.73 -34.78
C SER A 624 15.29 6.35 -36.15
N PRO A 625 14.03 6.74 -36.49
CA PRO A 625 13.74 7.51 -37.69
C PRO A 625 14.55 8.81 -37.74
N TRP A 626 14.86 9.36 -36.56
CA TRP A 626 15.57 10.61 -36.34
C TRP A 626 17.09 10.44 -36.22
N GLN A 627 17.63 9.25 -36.50
CA GLN A 627 19.05 8.97 -36.34
C GLN A 627 19.89 9.68 -37.41
N LYS A 628 20.96 10.36 -36.98
CA LYS A 628 21.86 11.12 -37.85
C LYS A 628 22.64 10.19 -38.82
N PRO A 629 22.90 10.61 -40.07
CA PRO A 629 23.67 9.83 -41.04
C PRO A 629 25.05 9.41 -40.53
N GLU A 630 25.76 10.31 -39.84
CA GLU A 630 27.10 10.06 -39.29
C GLU A 630 27.08 8.92 -38.26
N THR A 631 25.98 8.80 -37.50
CA THR A 631 25.81 7.68 -36.56
C THR A 631 25.63 6.35 -37.29
N ARG A 632 24.94 6.34 -38.44
CA ARG A 632 24.77 5.12 -39.25
C ARG A 632 26.10 4.67 -39.85
N GLU A 633 26.90 5.61 -40.34
CA GLU A 633 28.22 5.36 -40.88
C GLU A 633 29.17 4.78 -39.81
N MET A 634 29.23 5.42 -38.64
CA MET A 634 29.99 4.95 -37.48
C MET A 634 29.62 3.52 -37.09
N LEU A 635 28.32 3.20 -37.01
CA LEU A 635 27.85 1.86 -36.66
C LEU A 635 28.23 0.82 -37.72
N ALA A 636 28.19 1.16 -39.01
CA ALA A 636 28.59 0.26 -40.09
C ALA A 636 30.10 -0.02 -40.08
N ILE A 637 30.93 0.95 -39.68
CA ILE A 637 32.38 0.74 -39.48
C ILE A 637 32.61 -0.19 -38.28
N LEU A 638 31.95 0.07 -37.15
CA LEU A 638 32.06 -0.76 -35.95
C LEU A 638 31.59 -2.21 -36.17
N GLU A 639 30.56 -2.42 -36.98
CA GLU A 639 30.10 -3.77 -37.35
C GLU A 639 31.18 -4.55 -38.12
N ARG A 640 31.89 -3.89 -39.06
CA ARG A 640 33.01 -4.52 -39.79
C ARG A 640 34.20 -4.83 -38.89
N HIS A 641 34.44 -3.98 -37.89
CA HIS A 641 35.51 -4.12 -36.91
C HIS A 641 35.01 -4.65 -35.55
N GLN A 642 33.97 -5.49 -35.54
CA GLN A 642 33.32 -5.97 -34.32
C GLN A 642 34.21 -6.81 -33.38
N ASP A 643 35.35 -7.29 -33.87
CA ASP A 643 36.36 -8.03 -33.09
C ASP A 643 37.43 -7.11 -32.47
N ASP A 644 37.47 -5.83 -32.83
CA ASP A 644 38.37 -4.84 -32.23
C ASP A 644 37.76 -4.29 -30.93
N GLU A 645 38.07 -4.97 -29.82
CA GLU A 645 37.56 -4.58 -28.50
C GLU A 645 38.06 -3.20 -28.05
N VAL A 646 39.25 -2.78 -28.51
CA VAL A 646 39.85 -1.48 -28.13
C VAL A 646 39.09 -0.34 -28.81
N LEU A 647 38.84 -0.45 -30.13
CA LEU A 647 38.04 0.51 -30.86
C LEU A 647 36.63 0.61 -30.28
N LEU A 648 36.00 -0.55 -30.01
CA LEU A 648 34.65 -0.60 -29.44
C LEU A 648 34.59 0.05 -28.06
N GLU A 649 35.60 -0.15 -27.23
CA GLU A 649 35.72 0.47 -25.90
C GLU A 649 35.84 2.00 -25.99
N GLN A 650 36.77 2.50 -26.80
CA GLN A 650 37.02 3.94 -26.96
C GLN A 650 35.80 4.67 -27.54
N VAL A 651 35.12 4.06 -28.52
CA VAL A 651 33.89 4.64 -29.09
C VAL A 651 32.76 4.63 -28.07
N SER A 652 32.64 3.57 -27.25
CA SER A 652 31.59 3.44 -26.22
C SER A 652 31.66 4.56 -25.16
N HIS A 653 32.85 5.01 -24.76
CA HIS A 653 33.02 6.08 -23.75
C HIS A 653 32.37 7.41 -24.14
N HIS A 654 32.23 7.63 -25.46
CA HIS A 654 31.68 8.83 -26.08
C HIS A 654 30.18 8.72 -26.40
N GLN A 655 29.55 7.58 -26.12
CA GLN A 655 28.13 7.37 -26.39
C GLN A 655 27.26 7.88 -25.24
N VAL A 656 26.29 8.73 -25.58
CA VAL A 656 25.42 9.41 -24.61
C VAL A 656 24.01 9.49 -25.13
N MET A 657 23.07 9.06 -24.31
CA MET A 657 21.64 9.30 -24.53
C MET A 657 21.27 10.72 -24.14
N LEU A 658 20.43 11.37 -24.94
CA LEU A 658 19.99 12.75 -24.72
C LEU A 658 19.36 12.92 -23.33
N GLY A 659 18.52 11.97 -22.91
CA GLY A 659 17.89 11.97 -21.59
C GLY A 659 18.90 11.97 -20.44
N ALA A 660 19.92 11.10 -20.52
CA ALA A 660 20.98 11.03 -19.50
C ALA A 660 21.78 12.34 -19.43
N LEU A 661 22.04 12.98 -20.58
CA LEU A 661 22.71 14.27 -20.64
C LEU A 661 21.87 15.37 -19.95
N LEU A 662 20.59 15.50 -20.29
CA LEU A 662 19.66 16.48 -19.70
C LEU A 662 19.62 16.36 -18.16
N GLN A 663 19.59 15.13 -17.64
CA GLN A 663 19.60 14.88 -16.20
C GLN A 663 20.93 15.23 -15.54
N VAL A 664 22.06 14.79 -16.12
CA VAL A 664 23.39 15.01 -15.54
C VAL A 664 23.78 16.49 -15.52
N ARG A 665 23.36 17.25 -16.54
CA ARG A 665 23.55 18.69 -16.61
C ARG A 665 22.64 19.46 -15.65
N GLY A 666 21.66 18.79 -15.04
CA GLY A 666 20.65 19.42 -14.17
C GLY A 666 19.64 20.25 -14.95
N MET A 667 19.49 20.00 -16.25
CA MET A 667 18.52 20.68 -17.11
C MET A 667 17.10 20.13 -16.89
N VAL A 668 16.99 18.84 -16.54
CA VAL A 668 15.71 18.20 -16.23
C VAL A 668 15.86 17.33 -14.97
N PRO A 669 15.02 17.52 -13.93
CA PRO A 669 14.93 16.61 -12.79
C PRO A 669 14.63 15.17 -13.23
N VAL A 670 15.26 14.19 -12.58
CA VAL A 670 15.09 12.75 -12.90
C VAL A 670 13.62 12.33 -12.86
N THR A 671 12.86 12.84 -11.90
CA THR A 671 11.44 12.54 -11.68
C THR A 671 10.56 13.02 -12.82
N LEU A 672 10.72 14.29 -13.24
CA LEU A 672 10.00 14.85 -14.39
C LEU A 672 10.35 14.13 -15.68
N PHE A 673 11.64 13.79 -15.87
CA PHE A 673 12.08 13.04 -17.03
C PHE A 673 11.43 11.65 -17.09
N ASN A 674 11.46 10.89 -15.99
CA ASN A 674 10.83 9.57 -15.91
C ASN A 674 9.31 9.66 -16.13
N GLN A 675 8.66 10.68 -15.57
CA GLN A 675 7.23 10.93 -15.80
C GLN A 675 6.92 11.21 -17.28
N ALA A 676 7.77 11.96 -17.97
CA ALA A 676 7.61 12.23 -19.39
C ALA A 676 7.79 10.95 -20.24
N LEU A 677 8.62 10.01 -19.78
CA LEU A 677 8.83 8.78 -20.53
C LEU A 677 7.60 7.86 -20.53
N ILE A 678 6.75 7.87 -19.49
CA ILE A 678 5.62 6.91 -19.32
C ILE A 678 4.71 6.84 -20.55
N ASP A 679 4.39 7.99 -21.14
CA ASP A 679 3.56 8.08 -22.35
C ASP A 679 4.35 8.41 -23.61
N PHE A 680 5.69 8.46 -23.53
CA PHE A 680 6.54 8.72 -24.68
C PHE A 680 6.48 7.55 -25.66
N ASP A 681 6.16 7.87 -26.92
CA ASP A 681 6.16 6.91 -28.01
C ASP A 681 7.29 7.25 -29.01
N PRO A 682 8.38 6.46 -29.04
CA PRO A 682 9.54 6.73 -29.89
C PRO A 682 9.30 6.47 -31.38
N GLU A 683 8.14 5.92 -31.76
CA GLU A 683 7.76 5.71 -33.16
C GLU A 683 7.06 6.95 -33.73
N HIS A 684 6.42 7.76 -32.88
CA HIS A 684 5.58 8.88 -33.31
C HIS A 684 6.29 10.24 -33.26
N GLN A 685 7.19 10.45 -32.30
CA GLN A 685 7.86 11.74 -32.11
C GLN A 685 9.26 11.59 -31.50
N SER A 686 10.10 12.62 -31.62
CA SER A 686 11.40 12.63 -30.96
C SER A 686 11.29 12.92 -29.46
N LEU A 687 12.26 12.44 -28.67
CA LEU A 687 12.28 12.69 -27.22
C LEU A 687 12.34 14.19 -26.90
N GLY A 688 13.11 14.96 -27.68
CA GLY A 688 13.22 16.41 -27.49
C GLY A 688 11.90 17.13 -27.69
N GLU A 689 11.18 16.83 -28.78
CA GLU A 689 9.86 17.40 -29.06
C GLU A 689 8.83 17.02 -28.00
N HIS A 690 8.84 15.76 -27.54
CA HIS A 690 7.93 15.32 -26.47
C HIS A 690 8.15 16.11 -25.17
N LEU A 691 9.41 16.33 -24.78
CA LEU A 691 9.73 17.10 -23.59
C LEU A 691 9.32 18.58 -23.72
N ILE A 692 9.39 19.16 -24.92
CA ILE A 692 8.89 20.51 -25.20
C ILE A 692 7.36 20.54 -25.14
N ALA A 693 6.68 19.57 -25.75
CA ALA A 693 5.21 19.47 -25.75
C ALA A 693 4.65 19.33 -24.32
N ARG A 694 5.39 18.65 -23.43
CA ARG A 694 5.08 18.55 -22.00
C ARG A 694 5.45 19.80 -21.19
N GLY A 695 6.11 20.80 -21.80
CA GLY A 695 6.55 22.02 -21.13
C GLY A 695 7.69 21.80 -20.13
N ILE A 696 8.43 20.69 -20.24
CA ILE A 696 9.50 20.32 -19.31
C ILE A 696 10.81 21.03 -19.66
N ILE A 697 11.09 21.18 -20.97
CA ILE A 697 12.25 21.94 -21.48
C ILE A 697 11.81 22.97 -22.51
N THR A 698 12.64 23.99 -22.70
CA THR A 698 12.47 24.96 -23.79
C THR A 698 13.25 24.52 -25.03
N GLU A 699 12.92 25.10 -26.19
CA GLU A 699 13.65 24.85 -27.43
C GLU A 699 15.13 25.24 -27.32
N GLN A 700 15.45 26.31 -26.59
CA GLN A 700 16.84 26.72 -26.31
C GLN A 700 17.61 25.65 -25.53
N VAL A 701 17.00 25.08 -24.48
CA VAL A 701 17.61 24.01 -23.68
C VAL A 701 17.83 22.76 -24.53
N LEU A 702 16.87 22.41 -25.39
CA LEU A 702 17.02 21.28 -26.32
C LEU A 702 18.17 21.51 -27.31
N GLN A 703 18.26 22.69 -27.93
CA GLN A 703 19.34 23.01 -28.87
C GLN A 703 20.71 22.95 -28.19
N GLN A 704 20.83 23.53 -26.99
CA GLN A 704 22.06 23.45 -26.19
C GLN A 704 22.44 22.00 -25.89
N ALA A 705 21.50 21.19 -25.42
CA ALA A 705 21.74 19.78 -25.11
C ALA A 705 22.14 18.97 -26.36
N LEU A 706 21.56 19.26 -27.53
CA LEU A 706 21.94 18.60 -28.78
C LEU A 706 23.34 18.99 -29.26
N ILE A 707 23.76 20.25 -29.07
CA ILE A 707 25.12 20.71 -29.38
C ILE A 707 26.12 20.02 -28.44
N GLU A 708 25.84 19.99 -27.13
CA GLU A 708 26.68 19.31 -26.15
C GLU A 708 26.77 17.81 -26.46
N GLN A 709 25.65 17.15 -26.76
CA GLN A 709 25.62 15.74 -27.16
C GLN A 709 26.46 15.48 -28.43
N ALA A 710 26.36 16.35 -29.43
CA ALA A 710 27.15 16.24 -30.66
C ALA A 710 28.65 16.41 -30.37
N SER A 711 29.02 17.36 -29.52
CA SER A 711 30.42 17.58 -29.12
C SER A 711 31.03 16.37 -28.40
N GLU A 712 30.25 15.70 -27.54
CA GLU A 712 30.72 14.50 -26.84
C GLU A 712 30.80 13.27 -27.75
N GLN A 713 30.04 13.24 -28.84
CA GLN A 713 30.06 12.15 -29.83
C GLN A 713 31.08 12.38 -30.96
N GLN A 714 31.52 13.61 -31.18
CA GLN A 714 32.45 13.94 -32.26
C GLN A 714 33.73 13.10 -32.19
N ALA A 715 34.30 12.95 -30.99
CA ALA A 715 35.48 12.13 -30.77
C ALA A 715 35.26 10.66 -31.14
N ALA A 716 34.05 10.11 -30.95
CA ALA A 716 33.72 8.76 -31.42
C ALA A 716 33.70 8.66 -32.95
N PHE A 717 33.19 9.68 -33.65
CA PHE A 717 33.18 9.70 -35.11
C PHE A 717 34.61 9.80 -35.68
N ASP A 718 35.44 10.65 -35.08
CA ASP A 718 36.83 10.84 -35.51
C ASP A 718 37.62 9.52 -35.34
N LEU A 719 37.48 8.84 -34.20
CA LEU A 719 38.09 7.52 -33.96
C LEU A 719 37.69 6.47 -35.00
N THR A 720 36.40 6.42 -35.39
CA THR A 720 35.97 5.47 -36.43
C THR A 720 36.47 5.84 -37.82
N ARG A 721 36.69 7.12 -38.11
CA ARG A 721 37.23 7.59 -39.41
C ARG A 721 38.72 7.31 -39.56
N GLU A 722 39.47 7.22 -38.46
CA GLU A 722 40.89 6.85 -38.49
C GLU A 722 41.09 5.37 -38.88
N VAL A 723 40.08 4.52 -38.67
CA VAL A 723 40.12 3.07 -38.93
C VAL A 723 39.41 2.69 -40.23
N ALA A 724 38.46 3.52 -40.71
CA ALA A 724 37.74 3.34 -41.97
C ALA A 724 38.61 3.56 -43.20
#